data_AF-A0A812TIS5-F1
#
_entry.id   AF-A0A812TIS5-F1
#
_cell.length_a   1.000
_cell.length_b   1.000
_cell.length_c   1.000
_cell.angle_alpha   90.00
_cell.angle_beta   90.00
_cell.angle_gamma   90.00
#
_symmetry.space_group_name_H-M   'P 1'
#
loop_
_entity.id
_entity.type
_entity.pdbx_description
1 polymer ?
#
loop_
_entity_poly.entity_id
_entity_poly.type
_entity_poly.pdbx_seq_one_letter_code
_entity_poly.pdbx_strand_id
1 'polypeptide(L)'
;MRSYHGASASSLGATGDFRRKFAESGQNGFVKFFNPQPNGFSWGTTDYSATQRTLACLEDQILAEGPETIAAVLVESIVGAGGVLVPPEGYMEGLRALCDKYEILLICDEVMVGFGRTGHFFGFQHFEGVVPDIVTSAKGLTASFMPLSMVGVRQKIKDYFMTHPIGWGSTFHAHPVALACAYETVKYVLKENVLENVRNLEPVMLEELQRLTLKHASVRQARAVGLFGCLDLQTPIGQAVQRLGEPSPPAVQSLRKAMFDNGLFSLFRPPLLHCSPPLIINEDRAAQGWLWQAFQGGAALSGLEGSGIWAATASMIEVGRLRDAIIKVFLADEPTPATDLKQRPSNLSNSFTEMWRLLVLVAAAAAADQFEHGSVSGRHGMVSTSHPEASAAAAHILERGGNAVDAALAVHFMLAVVEPQHVSISGGGVMLYKPLDGKALHVDFREEAPALYHPKTFCKNATCVLDPHCDCNGTWPSTERCTGGHATGTPGFPALLSLAVREQLASLPLSEITGPAIDLARNGWIMDEGLYKSIQQYAPQLARDPASRALFLDDSGSRPKAEVGELLRNPDLADTLELIVAAPEDFYTGHLGAEFVQAAAQGLNSVTGKHGLLSMADLHGYRAVYREPLQYEYTTVSGNTYNITGSAPPFSGGVAQAQIFNYLEHVDGTDATAARRLGFFMDAQNAAFADRNLYVADPDFVDVDVRTLTSKSYAASRVQDLIGGSQTIRGNEMRALAVPVSPGILNSKHGASSSEDHGTSHMTIIDSQGNIVAMTTTVNMIMGSRVTVPGRGYLLNNEMCDFDALGIDSAGRMTVNAAEGGKRPRRTALGDDGSSLGGKRPRSSMSPTLVVPKEPGKAAFSLLGLGAPGGSDIIGGVANVLRYTLTAPGVDVRQLQKHTNAPRAIGKNELKMGNAVVELALYEDKETLAALQSWGYNLTHTPYAPPYYVGETYSRVQSAMMWRADSPSRWMFVGAADKQRLPTCTVQAPQSSGDSVFLP
;
A
#
# COMPACT_ATOMS: atom_id res chain seq x y z
N MET A 1 -14.72 -5.14 -31.39
CA MET A 1 -15.54 -6.30 -30.96
C MET A 1 -15.41 -6.54 -29.47
N ARG A 2 -16.32 -7.30 -28.86
CA ARG A 2 -16.34 -7.68 -27.42
C ARG A 2 -15.27 -8.71 -27.04
N SER A 3 -14.07 -8.50 -27.55
CA SER A 3 -12.92 -9.40 -27.46
C SER A 3 -11.94 -8.93 -26.40
N TYR A 4 -11.15 -9.86 -25.85
CA TYR A 4 -10.11 -9.59 -24.86
C TYR A 4 -8.73 -9.88 -25.43
N HIS A 5 -7.90 -8.83 -25.49
CA HIS A 5 -6.60 -8.87 -26.15
C HIS A 5 -5.40 -8.75 -25.20
N GLY A 6 -5.64 -8.63 -23.88
CA GLY A 6 -4.57 -8.58 -22.87
C GLY A 6 -4.83 -7.59 -21.75
N ALA A 7 -3.85 -7.46 -20.85
CA ALA A 7 -3.92 -6.58 -19.67
C ALA A 7 -2.89 -5.43 -19.69
N SER A 8 -2.01 -5.37 -20.71
CA SER A 8 -1.13 -4.20 -20.89
C SER A 8 -1.93 -3.01 -21.39
N ALA A 9 -1.51 -1.78 -21.11
CA ALA A 9 -2.28 -0.58 -21.44
C ALA A 9 -2.81 -0.55 -22.90
N SER A 10 -1.95 -0.79 -23.90
CA SER A 10 -2.37 -0.80 -25.32
C SER A 10 -3.30 -1.98 -25.67
N SER A 11 -3.04 -3.19 -25.15
CA SER A 11 -3.86 -4.37 -25.43
C SER A 11 -5.21 -4.34 -24.71
N LEU A 12 -5.25 -3.71 -23.54
CA LEU A 12 -6.47 -3.43 -22.78
C LEU A 12 -7.26 -2.27 -23.40
N GLY A 13 -6.57 -1.28 -24.00
CA GLY A 13 -7.18 -0.27 -24.87
C GLY A 13 -7.78 -0.88 -26.14
N ALA A 14 -7.18 -1.92 -26.71
CA ALA A 14 -7.69 -2.70 -27.85
C ALA A 14 -8.89 -3.59 -27.47
N THR A 15 -9.00 -4.00 -26.21
CA THR A 15 -10.07 -4.86 -25.68
C THR A 15 -11.45 -4.17 -25.72
N GLY A 16 -12.47 -4.87 -26.19
CA GLY A 16 -13.88 -4.42 -26.12
C GLY A 16 -14.71 -5.21 -25.10
N ASP A 17 -14.08 -6.04 -24.28
CA ASP A 17 -14.66 -6.74 -23.14
C ASP A 17 -14.94 -5.79 -21.95
N PHE A 18 -15.87 -6.16 -21.06
CA PHE A 18 -16.34 -5.31 -19.96
C PHE A 18 -15.26 -4.93 -18.94
N ARG A 19 -14.14 -5.66 -18.91
CA ARG A 19 -12.96 -5.37 -18.07
C ARG A 19 -12.19 -4.11 -18.47
N ARG A 20 -12.48 -3.54 -19.66
CA ARG A 20 -11.85 -2.28 -20.13
C ARG A 20 -12.06 -1.10 -19.17
N LYS A 21 -13.22 -1.02 -18.49
CA LYS A 21 -13.59 0.12 -17.62
C LYS A 21 -12.55 0.45 -16.54
N PHE A 22 -11.76 -0.52 -16.10
CA PHE A 22 -10.74 -0.34 -15.07
C PHE A 22 -9.44 0.32 -15.56
N ALA A 23 -9.30 0.58 -16.86
CA ALA A 23 -8.05 1.07 -17.47
C ALA A 23 -8.25 2.17 -18.53
N GLU A 24 -9.39 2.87 -18.52
CA GLU A 24 -9.73 3.89 -19.53
C GLU A 24 -8.87 5.17 -19.49
N SER A 25 -7.84 5.24 -18.64
CA SER A 25 -6.94 6.39 -18.56
C SER A 25 -5.82 6.42 -19.63
N GLY A 26 -5.69 5.40 -20.48
CA GLY A 26 -4.52 5.29 -21.37
C GLY A 26 -4.83 4.87 -22.81
N GLN A 27 -4.68 5.82 -23.74
CA GLN A 27 -4.48 5.70 -25.20
C GLN A 27 -5.71 5.90 -26.11
N ASN A 28 -5.61 6.93 -26.97
CA ASN A 28 -6.48 7.19 -28.13
C ASN A 28 -6.09 6.26 -29.30
N GLY A 29 -7.05 5.80 -30.11
CA GLY A 29 -6.75 5.16 -31.41
C GLY A 29 -7.44 3.83 -31.74
N PHE A 30 -8.26 3.25 -30.85
CA PHE A 30 -9.02 2.03 -31.16
C PHE A 30 -10.52 2.28 -31.24
N VAL A 31 -11.08 2.16 -32.44
CA VAL A 31 -12.54 2.17 -32.68
C VAL A 31 -13.15 0.82 -32.34
N LYS A 32 -14.30 0.80 -31.66
CA LYS A 32 -14.97 -0.43 -31.21
C LYS A 32 -16.26 -0.64 -31.99
N PHE A 33 -16.39 -1.80 -32.62
CA PHE A 33 -17.62 -2.24 -33.27
C PHE A 33 -18.28 -3.40 -32.52
N PHE A 34 -19.58 -3.60 -32.77
CA PHE A 34 -20.39 -4.64 -32.14
C PHE A 34 -19.99 -6.05 -32.58
N ASN A 35 -20.22 -7.02 -31.68
CA ASN A 35 -20.04 -8.44 -31.96
C ASN A 35 -21.21 -8.96 -32.83
N PRO A 36 -21.00 -9.87 -33.80
CA PRO A 36 -22.08 -10.55 -34.53
C PRO A 36 -23.01 -11.39 -33.64
N GLN A 37 -22.61 -11.71 -32.41
CA GLN A 37 -23.47 -12.28 -31.38
C GLN A 37 -23.52 -11.37 -30.14
N PRO A 38 -24.39 -10.35 -30.11
CA PRO A 38 -24.51 -9.43 -28.98
C PRO A 38 -25.33 -10.05 -27.84
N ASN A 39 -25.06 -9.62 -26.61
CA ASN A 39 -25.85 -10.05 -25.46
C ASN A 39 -27.13 -9.23 -25.35
N GLY A 40 -28.29 -9.87 -25.49
CA GLY A 40 -29.59 -9.28 -25.14
C GLY A 40 -30.41 -8.76 -26.32
N PHE A 41 -29.88 -8.79 -27.55
CA PHE A 41 -30.65 -8.60 -28.79
C PHE A 41 -30.05 -9.47 -29.90
N SER A 42 -30.70 -9.55 -31.06
CA SER A 42 -30.18 -10.29 -32.22
C SER A 42 -30.06 -9.39 -33.43
N TRP A 43 -29.01 -9.57 -34.23
CA TRP A 43 -28.87 -8.92 -35.53
C TRP A 43 -29.86 -9.47 -36.56
N GLY A 44 -30.33 -10.70 -36.39
CA GLY A 44 -31.28 -11.34 -37.29
C GLY A 44 -31.87 -12.61 -36.70
N THR A 45 -32.84 -13.21 -37.38
CA THR A 45 -33.45 -14.48 -36.97
C THR A 45 -32.74 -15.70 -37.56
N THR A 46 -31.81 -15.47 -38.48
CA THR A 46 -30.98 -16.48 -39.16
C THR A 46 -29.54 -15.99 -39.22
N ASP A 47 -28.58 -16.92 -39.29
CA ASP A 47 -27.16 -16.60 -39.48
C ASP A 47 -26.93 -15.70 -40.68
N TYR A 48 -27.57 -16.00 -41.82
CA TYR A 48 -27.53 -15.14 -43.01
C TYR A 48 -27.93 -13.69 -42.70
N SER A 49 -29.09 -13.47 -42.07
CA SER A 49 -29.56 -12.13 -41.74
C SER A 49 -28.71 -11.43 -40.68
N ALA A 50 -28.14 -12.17 -39.73
CA ALA A 50 -27.25 -11.63 -38.72
C ALA A 50 -25.93 -11.18 -39.35
N THR A 51 -25.30 -12.05 -40.15
CA THR A 51 -24.08 -11.78 -40.92
C THR A 51 -24.22 -10.53 -41.78
N GLN A 52 -25.28 -10.44 -42.61
CA GLN A 52 -25.48 -9.27 -43.48
C GLN A 52 -25.59 -7.96 -42.70
N ARG A 53 -26.36 -7.92 -41.60
CA ARG A 53 -26.55 -6.69 -40.84
C ARG A 53 -25.32 -6.30 -40.03
N THR A 54 -24.61 -7.26 -39.44
CA THR A 54 -23.38 -6.96 -38.72
C THR A 54 -22.29 -6.47 -39.66
N LEU A 55 -22.13 -7.09 -40.84
CA LEU A 55 -21.15 -6.65 -41.84
C LEU A 55 -21.49 -5.27 -42.41
N ALA A 56 -22.78 -5.00 -42.71
CA ALA A 56 -23.19 -3.67 -43.15
C ALA A 56 -22.89 -2.60 -42.10
N CYS A 57 -23.19 -2.88 -40.81
CA CYS A 57 -22.86 -1.96 -39.72
C CYS A 57 -21.35 -1.75 -39.55
N LEU A 58 -20.54 -2.80 -39.74
CA LEU A 58 -19.09 -2.69 -39.69
C LEU A 58 -18.55 -1.88 -40.89
N GLU A 59 -19.08 -2.11 -42.07
CA GLU A 59 -18.71 -1.36 -43.27
C GLU A 59 -19.07 0.12 -43.14
N ASP A 60 -20.26 0.44 -42.63
CA ASP A 60 -20.66 1.83 -42.32
C ASP A 60 -19.67 2.47 -41.33
N GLN A 61 -19.25 1.73 -40.30
CA GLN A 61 -18.24 2.20 -39.34
C GLN A 61 -16.87 2.41 -40.00
N ILE A 62 -16.44 1.53 -40.89
CA ILE A 62 -15.18 1.68 -41.65
C ILE A 62 -15.24 2.93 -42.52
N LEU A 63 -16.36 3.16 -43.21
CA LEU A 63 -16.56 4.33 -44.05
C LEU A 63 -16.62 5.63 -43.23
N ALA A 64 -17.24 5.60 -42.04
CA ALA A 64 -17.34 6.76 -41.17
C ALA A 64 -15.99 7.22 -40.61
N GLU A 65 -15.09 6.30 -40.29
CA GLU A 65 -13.73 6.62 -39.81
C GLU A 65 -12.77 6.99 -40.96
N GLY A 66 -13.16 6.70 -42.20
CA GLY A 66 -12.27 6.79 -43.37
C GLY A 66 -11.41 5.52 -43.47
N PRO A 67 -11.62 4.64 -44.47
CA PRO A 67 -10.89 3.37 -44.57
C PRO A 67 -9.36 3.53 -44.55
N GLU A 68 -8.85 4.59 -45.16
CA GLU A 68 -7.43 4.95 -45.21
C GLU A 68 -6.82 5.32 -43.86
N THR A 69 -7.65 5.60 -42.84
CA THR A 69 -7.19 5.91 -41.48
C THR A 69 -7.07 4.65 -40.61
N ILE A 70 -7.58 3.50 -41.08
CA ILE A 70 -7.66 2.26 -40.33
C ILE A 70 -6.51 1.33 -40.71
N ALA A 71 -5.54 1.17 -39.80
CA ALA A 71 -4.40 0.28 -40.05
C ALA A 71 -4.78 -1.22 -40.04
N ALA A 72 -5.68 -1.63 -39.14
CA ALA A 72 -6.03 -3.02 -38.95
C ALA A 72 -7.39 -3.21 -38.25
N VAL A 73 -8.04 -4.34 -38.55
CA VAL A 73 -9.14 -4.90 -37.74
C VAL A 73 -8.59 -6.03 -36.87
N LEU A 74 -8.74 -5.88 -35.55
CA LEU A 74 -8.35 -6.89 -34.55
C LEU A 74 -9.58 -7.60 -33.98
N VAL A 75 -9.61 -8.93 -34.09
CA VAL A 75 -10.70 -9.78 -33.59
C VAL A 75 -10.16 -11.07 -32.97
N GLU A 76 -10.88 -11.63 -32.00
CA GLU A 76 -10.81 -13.07 -31.73
C GLU A 76 -11.66 -13.77 -32.81
N SER A 77 -11.10 -14.75 -33.53
CA SER A 77 -11.85 -15.48 -34.57
C SER A 77 -13.06 -16.23 -34.00
N ILE A 78 -12.90 -16.78 -32.80
CA ILE A 78 -13.95 -17.26 -31.92
C ILE A 78 -13.68 -16.62 -30.56
N VAL A 79 -14.64 -15.84 -30.04
CA VAL A 79 -14.43 -15.03 -28.82
C VAL A 79 -14.39 -15.94 -27.61
N GLY A 80 -13.23 -16.14 -27.00
CA GLY A 80 -13.06 -17.07 -25.89
C GLY A 80 -13.53 -16.49 -24.56
N ALA A 81 -12.86 -15.43 -24.11
CA ALA A 81 -13.06 -14.82 -22.79
C ALA A 81 -14.48 -14.24 -22.61
N GLY A 82 -15.07 -13.76 -23.70
CA GLY A 82 -16.44 -13.23 -23.78
C GLY A 82 -17.53 -14.31 -23.85
N GLY A 83 -17.14 -15.58 -23.73
CA GLY A 83 -18.07 -16.69 -23.53
C GLY A 83 -18.06 -17.75 -24.63
N VAL A 84 -17.02 -17.93 -25.43
CA VAL A 84 -17.04 -18.88 -26.58
C VAL A 84 -18.11 -18.50 -27.59
N LEU A 85 -18.06 -17.26 -28.11
CA LEU A 85 -19.00 -16.80 -29.13
C LEU A 85 -18.46 -17.20 -30.51
N VAL A 86 -19.17 -18.11 -31.17
CA VAL A 86 -18.86 -18.58 -32.52
C VAL A 86 -19.56 -17.64 -33.51
N PRO A 87 -18.84 -16.94 -34.41
CA PRO A 87 -19.46 -16.09 -35.41
C PRO A 87 -20.51 -16.85 -36.26
N PRO A 88 -21.59 -16.19 -36.69
CA PRO A 88 -22.55 -16.77 -37.61
C PRO A 88 -21.89 -17.06 -38.96
N GLU A 89 -22.46 -18.04 -39.68
CA GLU A 89 -21.95 -18.46 -40.98
C GLU A 89 -21.75 -17.27 -41.95
N GLY A 90 -20.60 -17.23 -42.63
CA GLY A 90 -20.24 -16.19 -43.59
C GLY A 90 -19.72 -14.88 -43.00
N TYR A 91 -19.74 -14.70 -41.67
CA TYR A 91 -19.28 -13.44 -41.05
C TYR A 91 -17.77 -13.23 -41.20
N MET A 92 -16.96 -14.26 -40.91
CA MET A 92 -15.50 -14.12 -40.96
C MET A 92 -15.00 -13.99 -42.40
N GLU A 93 -15.66 -14.67 -43.34
CA GLU A 93 -15.45 -14.55 -44.78
C GLU A 93 -15.77 -13.14 -45.26
N GLY A 94 -16.91 -12.59 -44.84
CA GLY A 94 -17.29 -11.21 -45.14
C GLY A 94 -16.38 -10.18 -44.49
N LEU A 95 -15.92 -10.42 -43.26
CA LEU A 95 -14.94 -9.56 -42.58
C LEU A 95 -13.62 -9.53 -43.35
N ARG A 96 -13.14 -10.69 -43.80
CA ARG A 96 -11.94 -10.80 -44.64
C ARG A 96 -12.14 -10.03 -45.96
N ALA A 97 -13.29 -10.20 -46.61
CA ALA A 97 -13.61 -9.50 -47.86
C ALA A 97 -13.66 -7.97 -47.68
N LEU A 98 -14.21 -7.47 -46.56
CA LEU A 98 -14.17 -6.04 -46.23
C LEU A 98 -12.75 -5.54 -46.03
N CYS A 99 -11.93 -6.29 -45.28
CA CYS A 99 -10.54 -5.94 -45.06
C CYS A 99 -9.74 -5.92 -46.40
N ASP A 100 -10.01 -6.86 -47.31
CA ASP A 100 -9.39 -6.86 -48.65
C ASP A 100 -9.87 -5.70 -49.52
N LYS A 101 -11.18 -5.41 -49.50
CA LYS A 101 -11.80 -4.31 -50.27
C LYS A 101 -11.20 -2.96 -49.91
N TYR A 102 -10.88 -2.74 -48.64
CA TYR A 102 -10.40 -1.45 -48.12
C TYR A 102 -8.89 -1.45 -47.79
N GLU A 103 -8.16 -2.50 -48.15
CA GLU A 103 -6.72 -2.65 -47.87
C GLU A 103 -6.35 -2.57 -46.37
N ILE A 104 -7.25 -3.02 -45.49
CA ILE A 104 -7.06 -3.04 -44.03
C ILE A 104 -6.48 -4.40 -43.60
N LEU A 105 -5.50 -4.40 -42.69
CA LEU A 105 -4.93 -5.66 -42.18
C LEU A 105 -5.91 -6.39 -41.26
N LEU A 106 -6.06 -7.70 -41.43
CA LEU A 106 -6.82 -8.54 -40.47
C LEU A 106 -5.87 -9.16 -39.45
N ILE A 107 -6.10 -8.89 -38.17
CA ILE A 107 -5.40 -9.52 -37.05
C ILE A 107 -6.36 -10.48 -36.34
N CYS A 108 -6.02 -11.76 -36.32
CA CYS A 108 -6.74 -12.76 -35.52
C CYS A 108 -5.98 -13.05 -34.23
N ASP A 109 -6.63 -12.78 -33.10
CA ASP A 109 -6.20 -13.19 -31.77
C ASP A 109 -6.65 -14.63 -31.49
N GLU A 110 -5.68 -15.52 -31.49
CA GLU A 110 -5.82 -16.97 -31.32
C GLU A 110 -5.26 -17.42 -29.96
N VAL A 111 -5.16 -16.52 -28.97
CA VAL A 111 -4.53 -16.82 -27.67
C VAL A 111 -5.31 -17.88 -26.88
N MET A 112 -6.64 -17.93 -26.97
CA MET A 112 -7.46 -18.96 -26.28
C MET A 112 -7.78 -20.17 -27.15
N VAL A 113 -7.98 -19.96 -28.46
CA VAL A 113 -8.47 -20.99 -29.39
C VAL A 113 -7.36 -21.65 -30.20
N GLY A 114 -6.17 -21.04 -30.23
CA GLY A 114 -4.99 -21.59 -30.89
C GLY A 114 -4.48 -22.88 -30.25
N PHE A 115 -3.78 -23.66 -31.06
CA PHE A 115 -3.17 -24.96 -30.75
C PHE A 115 -4.16 -26.02 -30.26
N GLY A 116 -5.29 -26.17 -30.97
CA GLY A 116 -6.09 -27.38 -30.93
C GLY A 116 -7.37 -27.33 -30.11
N ARG A 117 -7.65 -26.24 -29.41
CA ARG A 117 -8.79 -26.11 -28.51
C ARG A 117 -10.15 -26.34 -29.20
N THR A 118 -10.26 -25.93 -30.46
CA THR A 118 -11.49 -26.02 -31.27
C THR A 118 -11.40 -27.11 -32.36
N GLY A 119 -10.44 -28.04 -32.25
CA GLY A 119 -10.24 -29.10 -33.26
C GLY A 119 -9.39 -28.68 -34.47
N HIS A 120 -8.96 -27.43 -34.51
CA HIS A 120 -8.01 -26.88 -35.48
C HIS A 120 -6.81 -26.24 -34.75
N PHE A 121 -5.71 -26.04 -35.46
CA PHE A 121 -4.56 -25.32 -34.89
C PHE A 121 -4.90 -23.86 -34.59
N PHE A 122 -5.80 -23.24 -35.36
CA PHE A 122 -6.29 -21.90 -35.11
C PHE A 122 -7.80 -21.83 -35.39
N GLY A 123 -8.52 -21.04 -34.61
CA GLY A 123 -9.96 -20.82 -34.72
C GLY A 123 -10.39 -20.25 -36.06
N PHE A 124 -9.60 -19.39 -36.70
CA PHE A 124 -9.95 -18.86 -38.03
C PHE A 124 -10.04 -19.96 -39.12
N GLN A 125 -9.48 -21.15 -38.88
CA GLN A 125 -9.50 -22.27 -39.84
C GLN A 125 -10.87 -22.96 -39.93
N HIS A 126 -11.83 -22.58 -39.08
CA HIS A 126 -13.23 -22.98 -39.20
C HIS A 126 -13.95 -22.25 -40.36
N PHE A 127 -13.38 -21.16 -40.87
CA PHE A 127 -14.02 -20.29 -41.86
C PHE A 127 -13.29 -20.41 -43.19
N GLU A 128 -14.03 -20.77 -44.24
CA GLU A 128 -13.43 -21.14 -45.51
C GLU A 128 -12.78 -19.93 -46.20
N GLY A 129 -11.53 -20.09 -46.65
CA GLY A 129 -10.80 -19.02 -47.33
C GLY A 129 -10.33 -17.87 -46.41
N VAL A 130 -10.63 -17.91 -45.10
CA VAL A 130 -10.19 -16.88 -44.16
C VAL A 130 -8.75 -17.16 -43.73
N VAL A 131 -7.84 -16.27 -44.11
CA VAL A 131 -6.46 -16.29 -43.63
C VAL A 131 -6.09 -14.87 -43.17
N PRO A 132 -5.72 -14.65 -41.89
CA PRO A 132 -5.39 -13.33 -41.39
C PRO A 132 -4.06 -12.81 -41.96
N ASP A 133 -3.84 -11.50 -41.88
CA ASP A 133 -2.54 -10.89 -42.19
C ASP A 133 -1.55 -11.09 -41.04
N ILE A 134 -2.05 -11.04 -39.80
CA ILE A 134 -1.30 -11.26 -38.56
C ILE A 134 -2.10 -12.20 -37.65
N VAL A 135 -1.43 -13.16 -37.03
CA VAL A 135 -2.01 -14.04 -36.01
C VAL A 135 -1.24 -13.89 -34.70
N THR A 136 -1.93 -13.76 -33.59
CA THR A 136 -1.30 -13.80 -32.25
C THR A 136 -1.75 -15.05 -31.51
N SER A 137 -0.86 -15.73 -30.79
CA SER A 137 -1.23 -16.89 -29.96
C SER A 137 -0.29 -17.07 -28.78
N ALA A 138 -0.68 -17.87 -27.80
CA ALA A 138 0.14 -18.16 -26.62
C ALA A 138 -0.25 -19.49 -25.95
N LYS A 139 -1.35 -19.52 -25.18
CA LYS A 139 -1.64 -20.56 -24.17
C LYS A 139 -1.40 -22.01 -24.62
N GLY A 140 -2.01 -22.42 -25.73
CA GLY A 140 -1.92 -23.79 -26.21
C GLY A 140 -0.58 -24.16 -26.83
N LEU A 141 0.26 -23.19 -27.21
CA LEU A 141 1.55 -23.40 -27.89
C LEU A 141 2.51 -24.26 -27.07
N THR A 142 2.50 -24.08 -25.75
CA THR A 142 3.36 -24.81 -24.80
C THR A 142 2.55 -25.66 -23.82
N ALA A 143 1.25 -25.86 -24.06
CA ALA A 143 0.33 -26.45 -23.11
C ALA A 143 0.39 -25.83 -21.69
N SER A 144 0.73 -24.52 -21.61
CA SER A 144 0.95 -23.77 -20.36
C SER A 144 2.13 -24.22 -19.50
N PHE A 145 3.04 -25.08 -20.00
CA PHE A 145 4.26 -25.47 -19.29
C PHE A 145 5.28 -24.33 -19.18
N MET A 146 5.39 -23.52 -20.23
CA MET A 146 6.32 -22.37 -20.30
C MET A 146 5.61 -21.14 -20.86
N PRO A 147 5.80 -19.94 -20.28
CA PRO A 147 5.29 -18.70 -20.86
C PRO A 147 5.91 -18.46 -22.23
N LEU A 148 5.09 -18.53 -23.28
CA LEU A 148 5.50 -18.22 -24.65
C LEU A 148 4.30 -17.64 -25.40
N SER A 149 4.55 -16.57 -26.14
CA SER A 149 3.61 -16.03 -27.11
C SER A 149 4.26 -16.01 -28.49
N MET A 150 3.42 -15.98 -29.53
CA MET A 150 3.84 -15.87 -30.92
C MET A 150 3.03 -14.80 -31.64
N VAL A 151 3.69 -14.16 -32.60
CA VAL A 151 3.05 -13.35 -33.64
C VAL A 151 3.48 -13.93 -34.97
N GLY A 152 2.54 -14.49 -35.71
CA GLY A 152 2.74 -14.91 -37.10
C GLY A 152 2.29 -13.79 -38.03
N VAL A 153 3.05 -13.54 -39.10
CA VAL A 153 2.70 -12.52 -40.11
C VAL A 153 2.76 -13.12 -41.51
N ARG A 154 1.96 -12.60 -42.44
CA ARG A 154 2.06 -12.96 -43.85
C ARG A 154 3.40 -12.56 -44.45
N GLN A 155 3.82 -13.30 -45.47
CA GLN A 155 5.09 -13.10 -46.16
C GLN A 155 5.29 -11.64 -46.61
N LYS A 156 4.25 -10.98 -47.16
CA LYS A 156 4.31 -9.55 -47.55
C LYS A 156 4.72 -8.60 -46.41
N ILE A 157 4.26 -8.86 -45.18
CA ILE A 157 4.58 -8.05 -44.00
C ILE A 157 5.99 -8.36 -43.53
N LYS A 158 6.35 -9.64 -43.50
CA LYS A 158 7.72 -10.08 -43.20
C LYS A 158 8.71 -9.41 -44.15
N ASP A 159 8.48 -9.50 -45.47
CA ASP A 159 9.36 -8.97 -46.51
C ASP A 159 9.55 -7.47 -46.38
N TYR A 160 8.49 -6.71 -46.06
CA TYR A 160 8.60 -5.28 -45.77
C TYR A 160 9.60 -5.00 -44.63
N PHE A 161 9.49 -5.75 -43.52
CA PHE A 161 10.38 -5.58 -42.37
C PHE A 161 11.77 -6.23 -42.54
N MET A 162 12.01 -6.98 -43.62
CA MET A 162 13.36 -7.43 -43.97
C MET A 162 14.25 -6.26 -44.44
N THR A 163 13.65 -5.20 -44.99
CA THR A 163 14.37 -4.00 -45.45
C THR A 163 14.05 -2.75 -44.64
N HIS A 164 13.04 -2.78 -43.78
CA HIS A 164 12.63 -1.68 -42.92
C HIS A 164 12.75 -2.10 -41.45
N PRO A 165 13.59 -1.44 -40.64
CA PRO A 165 13.74 -1.79 -39.22
C PRO A 165 12.42 -1.68 -38.45
N ILE A 166 12.14 -2.69 -37.61
CA ILE A 166 11.11 -2.60 -36.58
C ILE A 166 11.71 -1.87 -35.38
N GLY A 167 11.11 -0.75 -34.97
CA GLY A 167 11.59 0.10 -33.85
C GLY A 167 11.40 -0.49 -32.44
N TRP A 168 11.42 -1.82 -32.31
CA TRP A 168 11.19 -2.53 -31.05
C TRP A 168 11.96 -3.85 -31.01
N GLY A 169 12.50 -4.20 -29.84
CA GLY A 169 13.16 -5.47 -29.55
C GLY A 169 12.62 -6.09 -28.26
N SER A 170 12.61 -7.42 -28.18
CA SER A 170 12.18 -8.15 -26.98
C SER A 170 13.36 -8.91 -26.38
N THR A 171 13.66 -8.64 -25.10
CA THR A 171 14.75 -9.26 -24.33
C THR A 171 14.67 -10.78 -24.27
N PHE A 172 13.46 -11.35 -24.35
CA PHE A 172 13.20 -12.79 -24.28
C PHE A 172 12.79 -13.40 -25.63
N HIS A 173 13.05 -12.71 -26.74
CA HIS A 173 12.77 -13.23 -28.08
C HIS A 173 13.53 -14.54 -28.35
N ALA A 174 12.87 -15.49 -29.02
CA ALA A 174 13.44 -16.77 -29.46
C ALA A 174 14.12 -17.60 -28.34
N HIS A 175 13.60 -17.54 -27.11
CA HIS A 175 14.16 -18.26 -25.97
C HIS A 175 14.21 -19.79 -26.24
N PRO A 176 15.40 -20.42 -26.31
CA PRO A 176 15.54 -21.81 -26.78
C PRO A 176 14.71 -22.83 -25.99
N VAL A 177 14.62 -22.67 -24.66
CA VAL A 177 13.86 -23.59 -23.80
C VAL A 177 12.35 -23.51 -24.08
N ALA A 178 11.82 -22.30 -24.25
CA ALA A 178 10.40 -22.11 -24.52
C ALA A 178 10.04 -22.63 -25.92
N LEU A 179 10.93 -22.43 -26.90
CA LEU A 179 10.79 -22.98 -28.25
C LEU A 179 10.87 -24.51 -28.27
N ALA A 180 11.75 -25.13 -27.49
CA ALA A 180 11.84 -26.58 -27.36
C ALA A 180 10.54 -27.18 -26.76
N CYS A 181 10.00 -26.54 -25.73
CA CYS A 181 8.71 -26.91 -25.13
C CYS A 181 7.57 -26.80 -26.15
N ALA A 182 7.53 -25.69 -26.91
CA ALA A 182 6.54 -25.49 -27.96
C ALA A 182 6.66 -26.54 -29.07
N TYR A 183 7.88 -26.83 -29.51
CA TYR A 183 8.16 -27.84 -30.52
C TYR A 183 7.66 -29.22 -30.10
N GLU A 184 7.99 -29.69 -28.89
CA GLU A 184 7.53 -30.99 -28.40
C GLU A 184 6.01 -31.01 -28.17
N THR A 185 5.40 -29.91 -27.73
CA THR A 185 3.93 -29.79 -27.60
C THR A 185 3.24 -29.94 -28.96
N VAL A 186 3.67 -29.20 -29.98
CA VAL A 186 3.09 -29.26 -31.33
C VAL A 186 3.31 -30.64 -31.95
N LYS A 187 4.52 -31.20 -31.78
CA LYS A 187 4.85 -32.56 -32.23
C LYS A 187 3.96 -33.60 -31.57
N TYR A 188 3.68 -33.49 -30.27
CA TYR A 188 2.75 -34.37 -29.57
C TYR A 188 1.32 -34.25 -30.10
N VAL A 189 0.83 -33.01 -30.28
CA VAL A 189 -0.50 -32.73 -30.84
C VAL A 189 -0.70 -33.41 -32.20
N LEU A 190 0.32 -33.34 -33.06
CA LEU A 190 0.33 -34.00 -34.37
C LEU A 190 0.42 -35.53 -34.25
N LYS A 191 1.36 -36.03 -33.45
CA LYS A 191 1.65 -37.47 -33.35
C LYS A 191 0.47 -38.25 -32.74
N GLU A 192 -0.16 -37.72 -31.72
CA GLU A 192 -1.23 -38.39 -30.98
C GLU A 192 -2.64 -38.01 -31.52
N ASN A 193 -2.71 -37.41 -32.72
CA ASN A 193 -3.95 -37.00 -33.37
C ASN A 193 -4.92 -36.22 -32.47
N VAL A 194 -4.38 -35.35 -31.61
CA VAL A 194 -5.17 -34.62 -30.59
C VAL A 194 -6.26 -33.78 -31.24
N LEU A 195 -5.99 -33.18 -32.41
CA LEU A 195 -6.99 -32.39 -33.14
C LEU A 195 -8.19 -33.22 -33.61
N GLU A 196 -7.93 -34.44 -34.05
CA GLU A 196 -8.98 -35.37 -34.47
C GLU A 196 -9.81 -35.84 -33.26
N ASN A 197 -9.15 -36.14 -32.13
CA ASN A 197 -9.84 -36.43 -30.88
C ASN A 197 -10.79 -35.31 -30.46
N VAL A 198 -10.33 -34.05 -30.53
CA VAL A 198 -11.17 -32.89 -30.21
C VAL A 198 -12.39 -32.77 -31.12
N ARG A 199 -12.23 -33.03 -32.42
CA ARG A 199 -13.36 -33.03 -33.38
C ARG A 199 -14.34 -34.17 -33.12
N ASN A 200 -13.84 -35.36 -32.80
CA ASN A 200 -14.67 -36.53 -32.50
C ASN A 200 -15.47 -36.35 -31.20
N LEU A 201 -14.95 -35.60 -30.23
CA LEU A 201 -15.60 -35.34 -28.95
C LEU A 201 -16.51 -34.10 -28.95
N GLU A 202 -16.49 -33.28 -30.00
CA GLU A 202 -17.36 -32.09 -30.10
C GLU A 202 -18.86 -32.45 -29.99
N PRO A 203 -19.39 -33.49 -30.69
CA PRO A 203 -20.79 -33.88 -30.53
C PRO A 203 -21.15 -34.27 -29.09
N VAL A 204 -20.26 -35.00 -28.42
CA VAL A 204 -20.44 -35.41 -27.00
C VAL A 204 -20.45 -34.19 -26.08
N MET A 205 -19.56 -33.23 -26.32
CA MET A 205 -19.51 -31.97 -25.58
C MET A 205 -20.81 -31.17 -25.75
N LEU A 206 -21.32 -31.08 -26.98
CA LEU A 206 -22.58 -30.39 -27.28
C LEU A 206 -23.77 -31.07 -26.61
N GLU A 207 -23.86 -32.40 -26.68
CA GLU A 207 -24.94 -33.17 -26.06
C GLU A 207 -24.98 -32.97 -24.54
N GLU A 208 -23.84 -33.06 -23.87
CA GLU A 208 -23.74 -32.87 -22.41
C GLU A 208 -24.12 -31.45 -21.97
N LEU A 209 -23.71 -30.44 -22.74
CA LEU A 209 -24.08 -29.05 -22.46
C LEU A 209 -25.57 -28.78 -22.72
N GLN A 210 -26.14 -29.34 -23.81
CA GLN A 210 -27.56 -29.23 -24.11
C GLN A 210 -28.42 -29.92 -23.06
N ARG A 211 -27.97 -31.07 -22.53
CA ARG A 211 -28.62 -31.75 -21.41
C ARG A 211 -28.76 -30.86 -20.18
N LEU A 212 -27.75 -30.04 -19.88
CA LEU A 212 -27.82 -29.07 -18.78
C LEU A 212 -28.83 -27.95 -19.06
N THR A 213 -28.91 -27.45 -20.30
CA THR A 213 -29.91 -26.45 -20.71
C THR A 213 -31.35 -26.99 -20.61
N LEU A 214 -31.59 -28.23 -21.04
CA LEU A 214 -32.92 -28.85 -20.97
C LEU A 214 -33.37 -29.14 -19.53
N LYS A 215 -32.42 -29.33 -18.61
CA LYS A 215 -32.73 -29.76 -17.24
C LYS A 215 -32.81 -28.62 -16.23
N HIS A 216 -32.07 -27.52 -16.41
CA HIS A 216 -31.99 -26.45 -15.41
C HIS A 216 -32.45 -25.12 -15.97
N ALA A 217 -33.46 -24.52 -15.33
CA ALA A 217 -33.98 -23.20 -15.70
C ALA A 217 -32.92 -22.10 -15.53
N SER A 218 -31.92 -22.34 -14.67
CA SER A 218 -30.76 -21.47 -14.47
C SER A 218 -29.72 -21.52 -15.59
N VAL A 219 -29.85 -22.41 -16.58
CA VAL A 219 -28.99 -22.44 -17.76
C VAL A 219 -29.79 -21.91 -18.95
N ARG A 220 -29.52 -20.67 -19.35
CA ARG A 220 -30.23 -19.99 -20.44
C ARG A 220 -29.97 -20.65 -21.79
N GLN A 221 -28.69 -20.86 -22.07
CA GLN A 221 -28.22 -21.44 -23.32
C GLN A 221 -26.82 -22.02 -23.12
N ALA A 222 -26.45 -22.91 -24.01
CA ALA A 222 -25.14 -23.49 -24.08
C ALA A 222 -24.60 -23.43 -25.50
N ARG A 223 -23.27 -23.38 -25.62
CA ARG A 223 -22.56 -23.41 -26.90
C ARG A 223 -21.21 -24.07 -26.74
N ALA A 224 -20.73 -24.72 -27.79
CA ALA A 224 -19.38 -25.24 -27.87
C ALA A 224 -18.89 -25.32 -29.32
N VAL A 225 -17.57 -25.36 -29.46
CA VAL A 225 -16.83 -25.70 -30.68
C VAL A 225 -15.56 -26.44 -30.25
N GLY A 226 -15.34 -27.64 -30.78
CA GLY A 226 -14.40 -28.62 -30.23
C GLY A 226 -14.66 -28.88 -28.74
N LEU A 227 -13.58 -28.84 -27.95
CA LEU A 227 -13.60 -28.95 -26.49
C LEU A 227 -13.53 -27.57 -25.83
N PHE A 228 -14.17 -26.58 -26.44
CA PHE A 228 -14.34 -25.24 -25.91
C PHE A 228 -15.82 -24.93 -25.80
N GLY A 229 -16.38 -25.04 -24.59
CA GLY A 229 -17.78 -24.79 -24.30
C GLY A 229 -18.00 -23.67 -23.30
N CYS A 230 -19.23 -23.15 -23.28
CA CYS A 230 -19.69 -22.18 -22.31
C CYS A 230 -21.20 -22.30 -22.07
N LEU A 231 -21.60 -22.10 -20.82
CA LEU A 231 -22.98 -21.95 -20.37
C LEU A 231 -23.26 -20.49 -20.04
N ASP A 232 -24.39 -19.97 -20.52
CA ASP A 232 -24.93 -18.71 -20.04
C ASP A 232 -25.91 -19.00 -18.90
N LEU A 233 -25.58 -18.51 -17.72
CA LEU A 233 -26.42 -18.66 -16.54
C LEU A 233 -27.43 -17.53 -16.42
N GLN A 234 -28.60 -17.85 -15.90
CA GLN A 234 -29.66 -16.92 -15.54
C GLN A 234 -30.26 -17.30 -14.19
N THR A 235 -31.02 -16.37 -13.60
CA THR A 235 -31.89 -16.73 -12.47
C THR A 235 -33.00 -17.66 -12.97
N PRO A 236 -33.64 -18.47 -12.10
CA PRO A 236 -34.72 -19.37 -12.51
C PRO A 236 -35.91 -18.67 -13.19
N ILE A 237 -36.07 -17.36 -12.97
CA ILE A 237 -37.11 -16.51 -13.58
C ILE A 237 -36.61 -15.75 -14.83
N GLY A 238 -35.46 -16.14 -15.39
CA GLY A 238 -34.95 -15.61 -16.66
C GLY A 238 -34.21 -14.27 -16.58
N GLN A 239 -33.80 -13.82 -15.38
CA GLN A 239 -33.05 -12.57 -15.21
C GLN A 239 -31.53 -12.83 -15.25
N ALA A 240 -30.73 -11.80 -15.51
CA ALA A 240 -29.29 -11.92 -15.43
C ALA A 240 -28.84 -12.27 -14.00
N VAL A 241 -27.95 -13.27 -13.85
CA VAL A 241 -27.39 -13.67 -12.54
C VAL A 241 -26.66 -12.53 -11.85
N GLN A 242 -26.10 -11.61 -12.64
CA GLN A 242 -25.29 -10.50 -12.19
C GLN A 242 -25.24 -9.43 -13.30
N ARG A 243 -25.23 -8.13 -12.95
CA ARG A 243 -24.91 -7.10 -13.94
C ARG A 243 -23.39 -7.01 -14.14
N LEU A 244 -22.97 -6.75 -15.36
CA LEU A 244 -21.56 -6.69 -15.72
C LEU A 244 -20.82 -5.61 -14.92
N GLY A 245 -19.77 -6.02 -14.20
CA GLY A 245 -18.96 -5.13 -13.35
C GLY A 245 -19.34 -5.12 -11.87
N GLU A 246 -20.45 -5.76 -11.48
CA GLU A 246 -20.82 -5.90 -10.07
C GLU A 246 -19.98 -7.00 -9.36
N PRO A 247 -19.92 -7.00 -8.01
CA PRO A 247 -19.34 -8.11 -7.24
C PRO A 247 -20.15 -9.40 -7.36
N SER A 248 -19.47 -10.56 -7.42
CA SER A 248 -20.13 -11.85 -7.61
C SER A 248 -21.11 -12.17 -6.46
N PRO A 249 -22.40 -12.43 -6.75
CA PRO A 249 -23.39 -12.69 -5.71
C PRO A 249 -23.09 -13.98 -4.94
N PRO A 250 -23.56 -14.13 -3.69
CA PRO A 250 -23.27 -15.30 -2.85
C PRO A 250 -23.62 -16.66 -3.50
N ALA A 251 -24.66 -16.70 -4.34
CA ALA A 251 -25.05 -17.91 -5.06
C ALA A 251 -24.00 -18.34 -6.10
N VAL A 252 -23.32 -17.38 -6.75
CA VAL A 252 -22.18 -17.65 -7.65
C VAL A 252 -20.99 -18.21 -6.87
N GLN A 253 -20.73 -17.68 -5.67
CA GLN A 253 -19.64 -18.17 -4.81
C GLN A 253 -19.91 -19.60 -4.34
N SER A 254 -21.18 -19.90 -4.01
CA SER A 254 -21.63 -21.24 -3.64
C SER A 254 -21.47 -22.24 -4.79
N LEU A 255 -21.82 -21.83 -6.02
CA LEU A 255 -21.59 -22.64 -7.22
C LEU A 255 -20.09 -22.90 -7.46
N ARG A 256 -19.24 -21.87 -7.34
CA ARG A 256 -17.77 -22.03 -7.45
C ARG A 256 -17.23 -23.02 -6.43
N LYS A 257 -17.68 -22.90 -5.18
CA LYS A 257 -17.27 -23.81 -4.11
C LYS A 257 -17.72 -25.24 -4.42
N ALA A 258 -18.98 -25.43 -4.81
CA ALA A 258 -19.51 -26.75 -5.16
C ALA A 258 -18.74 -27.40 -6.32
N MET A 259 -18.40 -26.63 -7.37
CA MET A 259 -17.57 -27.12 -8.46
C MET A 259 -16.18 -27.55 -7.96
N PHE A 260 -15.53 -26.71 -7.15
CA PHE A 260 -14.20 -27.01 -6.60
C PHE A 260 -14.20 -28.24 -5.68
N ASP A 261 -15.18 -28.35 -4.78
CA ASP A 261 -15.34 -29.50 -3.87
C ASP A 261 -15.54 -30.82 -4.64
N ASN A 262 -16.09 -30.76 -5.85
CA ASN A 262 -16.27 -31.90 -6.75
C ASN A 262 -15.14 -32.04 -7.78
N GLY A 263 -14.01 -31.37 -7.57
CA GLY A 263 -12.81 -31.50 -8.41
C GLY A 263 -12.90 -30.82 -9.79
N LEU A 264 -13.90 -29.95 -10.01
CA LEU A 264 -14.08 -29.22 -11.25
C LEU A 264 -13.41 -27.85 -11.18
N PHE A 265 -12.34 -27.70 -11.96
CA PHE A 265 -11.65 -26.44 -12.17
C PHE A 265 -12.14 -25.82 -13.47
N SER A 266 -12.86 -24.70 -13.37
CA SER A 266 -13.27 -23.97 -14.56
C SER A 266 -13.25 -22.47 -14.39
N LEU A 267 -13.13 -21.76 -15.52
CA LEU A 267 -13.27 -20.33 -15.59
C LEU A 267 -14.75 -19.95 -15.47
N PHE A 268 -15.14 -19.36 -14.35
CA PHE A 268 -16.50 -18.88 -14.13
C PHE A 268 -16.54 -17.36 -13.98
N ARG A 269 -17.15 -16.68 -14.97
CA ARG A 269 -17.31 -15.23 -15.07
C ARG A 269 -18.79 -14.90 -15.27
N PRO A 270 -19.59 -14.76 -14.21
CA PRO A 270 -21.04 -14.65 -14.33
C PRO A 270 -21.47 -13.57 -15.34
N PRO A 271 -22.44 -13.85 -16.21
CA PRO A 271 -23.23 -15.10 -16.27
C PRO A 271 -22.54 -16.28 -16.98
N LEU A 272 -21.30 -16.12 -17.46
CA LEU A 272 -20.60 -17.08 -18.33
C LEU A 272 -19.82 -18.11 -17.51
N LEU A 273 -20.18 -19.38 -17.62
CA LEU A 273 -19.42 -20.49 -17.08
C LEU A 273 -18.77 -21.24 -18.24
N HIS A 274 -17.44 -21.19 -18.34
CA HIS A 274 -16.71 -21.96 -19.34
C HIS A 274 -16.73 -23.45 -18.97
N CYS A 275 -16.66 -24.30 -19.98
CA CYS A 275 -16.56 -25.75 -19.86
C CYS A 275 -15.49 -26.19 -20.87
N SER A 276 -14.27 -26.45 -20.40
CA SER A 276 -13.12 -26.63 -21.30
C SER A 276 -12.21 -27.74 -20.78
N PRO A 277 -12.55 -29.02 -21.01
CA PRO A 277 -11.76 -30.15 -20.51
C PRO A 277 -10.37 -30.23 -21.18
N PRO A 278 -9.45 -31.04 -20.65
CA PRO A 278 -8.18 -31.34 -21.33
C PRO A 278 -8.41 -31.91 -22.74
N LEU A 279 -7.56 -31.56 -23.71
CA LEU A 279 -7.72 -32.00 -25.10
C LEU A 279 -7.50 -33.50 -25.31
N ILE A 280 -6.87 -34.16 -24.33
CA ILE A 280 -6.59 -35.60 -24.29
C ILE A 280 -7.62 -36.39 -23.47
N ILE A 281 -8.75 -35.78 -23.11
CA ILE A 281 -9.85 -36.52 -22.47
C ILE A 281 -10.33 -37.62 -23.43
N ASN A 282 -10.66 -38.80 -22.89
CA ASN A 282 -11.20 -39.90 -23.67
C ASN A 282 -12.73 -39.88 -23.68
N GLU A 283 -13.32 -40.55 -24.67
CA GLU A 283 -14.78 -40.59 -24.87
C GLU A 283 -15.51 -41.18 -23.66
N ASP A 284 -15.00 -42.24 -23.04
CA ASP A 284 -15.63 -42.82 -21.84
C ASP A 284 -15.76 -41.82 -20.70
N ARG A 285 -14.73 -41.01 -20.42
CA ARG A 285 -14.80 -39.97 -19.38
C ARG A 285 -15.65 -38.79 -19.84
N ALA A 286 -15.64 -38.45 -21.13
CA ALA A 286 -16.48 -37.41 -21.70
C ALA A 286 -17.98 -37.78 -21.65
N ALA A 287 -18.32 -39.04 -21.93
CA ALA A 287 -19.68 -39.58 -22.01
C ALA A 287 -20.25 -40.04 -20.65
N GLN A 288 -19.41 -40.26 -19.63
CA GLN A 288 -19.86 -40.51 -18.25
C GLN A 288 -20.54 -39.29 -17.60
N GLY A 289 -20.74 -38.21 -18.36
CA GLY A 289 -21.30 -36.96 -17.88
C GLY A 289 -20.39 -36.33 -16.86
N TRP A 290 -19.08 -36.21 -17.13
CA TRP A 290 -18.12 -35.57 -16.23
C TRP A 290 -18.60 -34.18 -15.76
N LEU A 291 -19.23 -33.39 -16.63
CA LEU A 291 -19.91 -32.14 -16.28
C LEU A 291 -21.11 -32.38 -15.37
N TRP A 292 -21.97 -33.33 -15.73
CA TRP A 292 -23.16 -33.73 -14.97
C TRP A 292 -22.85 -34.27 -13.56
N GLN A 293 -21.81 -35.10 -13.42
CA GLN A 293 -21.29 -35.66 -12.17
C GLN A 293 -20.60 -34.57 -11.34
N ALA A 294 -19.85 -33.66 -11.97
CA ALA A 294 -19.25 -32.51 -11.30
C ALA A 294 -20.30 -31.55 -10.71
N PHE A 295 -21.50 -31.47 -11.30
CA PHE A 295 -22.66 -30.75 -10.72
C PHE A 295 -23.52 -31.62 -9.78
N GLN A 296 -23.07 -32.82 -9.40
CA GLN A 296 -23.80 -33.83 -8.61
C GLN A 296 -25.23 -34.05 -9.08
N GLY A 297 -25.41 -34.38 -10.37
CA GLY A 297 -26.75 -34.68 -10.88
C GLY A 297 -27.69 -33.47 -10.92
N GLY A 298 -27.13 -32.26 -10.87
CA GLY A 298 -27.86 -31.01 -10.83
C GLY A 298 -28.00 -30.40 -9.44
N ALA A 299 -27.51 -31.04 -8.36
CA ALA A 299 -27.67 -30.55 -6.98
C ALA A 299 -27.07 -29.14 -6.76
N ALA A 300 -25.93 -28.86 -7.39
CA ALA A 300 -25.28 -27.55 -7.30
C ALA A 300 -26.05 -26.45 -8.06
N LEU A 301 -26.72 -26.80 -9.16
CA LEU A 301 -27.60 -25.90 -9.91
C LEU A 301 -28.98 -25.79 -9.26
N SER A 302 -29.50 -26.84 -8.63
CA SER A 302 -30.72 -26.78 -7.84
C SER A 302 -30.54 -26.00 -6.53
N GLY A 303 -29.31 -25.81 -6.05
CA GLY A 303 -29.00 -24.86 -4.98
C GLY A 303 -29.26 -23.41 -5.39
N LEU A 304 -29.10 -23.06 -6.67
CA LEU A 304 -29.51 -21.76 -7.23
C LEU A 304 -31.05 -21.64 -7.30
N GLU A 305 -31.75 -22.76 -7.53
CA GLU A 305 -33.21 -22.83 -7.64
C GLU A 305 -33.92 -22.93 -6.27
N GLY A 306 -33.28 -23.58 -5.28
CA GLY A 306 -33.86 -23.92 -3.97
C GLY A 306 -33.37 -23.06 -2.80
N SER A 307 -32.35 -22.20 -2.98
CA SER A 307 -32.01 -21.21 -1.97
C SER A 307 -33.15 -20.19 -1.87
N GLY A 308 -33.89 -20.20 -0.77
CA GLY A 308 -34.87 -19.14 -0.41
C GLY A 308 -34.26 -17.72 -0.33
N ILE A 309 -32.98 -17.57 -0.64
CA ILE A 309 -32.27 -16.31 -0.86
C ILE A 309 -32.92 -15.50 -2.01
N TRP A 310 -33.50 -16.17 -3.02
CA TRP A 310 -34.24 -15.47 -4.07
C TRP A 310 -35.69 -15.13 -3.68
N ALA A 311 -36.29 -15.87 -2.73
CA ALA A 311 -37.60 -15.50 -2.19
C ALA A 311 -37.53 -14.21 -1.36
N ALA A 312 -36.38 -13.91 -0.74
CA ALA A 312 -36.14 -12.67 0.01
C ALA A 312 -35.83 -11.44 -0.88
N THR A 313 -35.44 -11.66 -2.14
CA THR A 313 -35.31 -10.58 -3.14
C THR A 313 -36.57 -10.44 -4.00
N ALA A 314 -37.34 -11.52 -4.18
CA ALA A 314 -38.69 -11.46 -4.73
C ALA A 314 -39.69 -10.76 -3.77
N SER A 315 -39.51 -10.88 -2.45
CA SER A 315 -40.34 -10.17 -1.46
C SER A 315 -39.99 -8.68 -1.27
N MET A 316 -38.92 -8.18 -1.90
CA MET A 316 -38.69 -6.73 -2.06
C MET A 316 -39.28 -6.16 -3.36
N ILE A 317 -39.94 -6.99 -4.18
CA ILE A 317 -40.67 -6.56 -5.38
C ILE A 317 -42.18 -6.40 -5.10
N GLU A 318 -42.68 -6.92 -3.97
CA GLU A 318 -44.04 -6.64 -3.45
C GLU A 318 -44.03 -5.72 -2.22
N VAL A 319 -43.61 -4.47 -2.42
CA VAL A 319 -44.08 -3.36 -1.58
C VAL A 319 -44.76 -2.33 -2.49
N GLY A 320 -45.95 -2.72 -2.93
CA GLY A 320 -47.04 -1.82 -3.33
C GLY A 320 -47.52 -0.90 -2.19
N ARG A 321 -46.61 -0.45 -1.30
CA ARG A 321 -46.84 0.60 -0.30
C ARG A 321 -45.96 1.84 -0.50
N LEU A 322 -45.02 1.84 -1.46
CA LEU A 322 -44.35 3.07 -1.93
C LEU A 322 -45.11 3.76 -3.07
N ARG A 323 -45.89 3.00 -3.85
CA ARG A 323 -46.72 3.53 -4.94
C ARG A 323 -47.88 4.39 -4.41
N ASP A 324 -48.50 4.00 -3.31
CA ASP A 324 -49.59 4.77 -2.68
C ASP A 324 -49.10 5.98 -1.84
N ALA A 325 -47.83 5.96 -1.42
CA ALA A 325 -47.19 7.09 -0.74
C ALA A 325 -46.68 8.16 -1.74
N ILE A 326 -46.30 7.77 -2.96
CA ILE A 326 -45.83 8.70 -4.00
C ILE A 326 -46.99 9.27 -4.82
N ILE A 327 -48.09 8.51 -5.01
CA ILE A 327 -49.30 9.00 -5.70
C ILE A 327 -50.11 9.97 -4.83
N LYS A 328 -50.01 9.93 -3.50
CA LYS A 328 -50.60 10.93 -2.60
C LYS A 328 -49.82 12.25 -2.47
N VAL A 329 -48.62 12.35 -3.04
CA VAL A 329 -47.80 13.57 -3.04
C VAL A 329 -47.89 14.35 -4.36
N PHE A 330 -48.41 13.73 -5.44
CA PHE A 330 -48.41 14.35 -6.78
C PHE A 330 -49.78 14.62 -7.42
N LEU A 331 -50.89 14.28 -6.76
CA LEU A 331 -52.24 14.62 -7.25
C LEU A 331 -53.13 15.09 -6.09
N ALA A 332 -53.05 16.38 -5.77
CA ALA A 332 -54.12 17.12 -5.11
C ALA A 332 -54.13 18.56 -5.64
N ASP A 333 -55.32 18.96 -6.09
CA ASP A 333 -55.67 20.16 -6.86
C ASP A 333 -55.34 21.50 -6.16
N GLU A 334 -54.89 22.47 -6.98
CA GLU A 334 -55.14 23.94 -7.02
C GLU A 334 -55.49 24.77 -5.74
N PRO A 335 -55.51 26.13 -5.79
CA PRO A 335 -54.60 27.11 -6.42
C PRO A 335 -54.26 28.27 -5.43
N THR A 336 -53.24 29.10 -5.69
CA THR A 336 -53.18 30.50 -5.16
C THR A 336 -52.14 31.34 -5.92
N PRO A 337 -52.29 32.68 -5.98
CA PRO A 337 -52.19 33.43 -7.22
C PRO A 337 -50.95 34.34 -7.31
N ALA A 338 -50.77 34.83 -8.54
CA ALA A 338 -49.74 35.74 -9.02
C ALA A 338 -49.45 36.97 -8.15
N THR A 339 -48.17 37.32 -8.04
CA THR A 339 -47.69 38.70 -8.20
C THR A 339 -46.21 38.75 -8.61
N ASP A 340 -46.02 39.21 -9.84
CA ASP A 340 -45.02 40.21 -10.24
C ASP A 340 -43.52 39.89 -10.17
N LEU A 341 -42.97 39.36 -11.28
CA LEU A 341 -41.59 39.64 -11.70
C LEU A 341 -41.50 39.75 -13.23
N LYS A 342 -41.93 40.90 -13.75
CA LYS A 342 -41.39 41.43 -15.02
C LYS A 342 -39.95 41.86 -14.79
N GLN A 343 -38.99 41.01 -15.12
CA GLN A 343 -37.68 41.40 -15.67
C GLN A 343 -36.96 40.15 -16.17
N ARG A 344 -36.93 39.99 -17.50
CA ARG A 344 -35.99 39.09 -18.18
C ARG A 344 -34.61 39.76 -18.20
N PRO A 345 -33.54 39.00 -17.93
CA PRO A 345 -32.37 39.05 -18.77
C PRO A 345 -32.29 37.75 -19.58
N SER A 346 -32.21 37.92 -20.89
CA SER A 346 -31.76 36.92 -21.85
C SER A 346 -30.38 36.40 -21.46
N ASN A 347 -30.30 35.14 -21.01
CA ASN A 347 -29.21 34.18 -21.28
C ASN A 347 -29.49 32.88 -20.53
N LEU A 348 -30.30 32.01 -21.13
CA LEU A 348 -30.41 30.59 -20.76
C LEU A 348 -29.39 29.80 -21.59
N SER A 349 -28.15 29.83 -21.15
CA SER A 349 -27.14 28.84 -21.51
C SER A 349 -26.30 28.59 -20.25
N ASN A 350 -26.37 27.35 -19.74
CA ASN A 350 -25.65 26.77 -18.59
C ASN A 350 -26.55 26.44 -17.39
N SER A 351 -27.38 25.40 -17.52
CA SER A 351 -27.98 24.70 -16.36
C SER A 351 -27.84 23.17 -16.40
N PHE A 352 -27.27 22.58 -17.46
CA PHE A 352 -26.96 21.14 -17.48
C PHE A 352 -25.55 20.83 -16.93
N THR A 353 -24.58 21.72 -17.15
CA THR A 353 -23.17 21.50 -16.75
C THR A 353 -22.96 21.59 -15.24
N GLU A 354 -23.72 22.43 -14.54
CA GLU A 354 -23.68 22.55 -13.07
C GLU A 354 -24.33 21.34 -12.37
N MET A 355 -25.42 20.81 -12.94
CA MET A 355 -26.12 19.63 -12.40
C MET A 355 -25.32 18.33 -12.63
N TRP A 356 -24.64 18.20 -13.78
CA TRP A 356 -23.72 17.10 -14.05
C TRP A 356 -22.45 17.15 -13.20
N ARG A 357 -21.93 18.34 -12.89
CA ARG A 357 -20.79 18.47 -11.96
C ARG A 357 -21.13 18.01 -10.55
N LEU A 358 -22.32 18.33 -10.06
CA LEU A 358 -22.78 17.86 -8.74
C LEU A 358 -22.99 16.34 -8.72
N LEU A 359 -23.57 15.75 -9.77
CA LEU A 359 -23.80 14.30 -9.87
C LEU A 359 -22.52 13.49 -10.08
N VAL A 360 -21.55 14.03 -10.84
CA VAL A 360 -20.23 13.41 -11.02
C VAL A 360 -19.38 13.53 -9.75
N LEU A 361 -19.48 14.64 -9.00
CA LEU A 361 -18.79 14.77 -7.71
C LEU A 361 -19.37 13.85 -6.63
N VAL A 362 -20.69 13.63 -6.60
CA VAL A 362 -21.33 12.69 -5.66
C VAL A 362 -21.05 11.23 -6.06
N ALA A 363 -21.01 10.90 -7.35
CA ALA A 363 -20.67 9.56 -7.83
C ALA A 363 -19.16 9.24 -7.71
N ALA A 364 -18.28 10.23 -7.87
CA ALA A 364 -16.83 10.08 -7.66
C ALA A 364 -16.47 9.99 -6.17
N ALA A 365 -17.17 10.73 -5.29
CA ALA A 365 -17.01 10.60 -3.84
C ALA A 365 -17.50 9.23 -3.32
N ALA A 366 -18.56 8.66 -3.92
CA ALA A 366 -19.07 7.34 -3.54
C ALA A 366 -18.27 6.15 -4.12
N ALA A 367 -17.48 6.36 -5.18
CA ALA A 367 -16.61 5.33 -5.76
C ALA A 367 -15.16 5.37 -5.24
N ALA A 368 -14.76 6.48 -4.60
CA ALA A 368 -13.44 6.62 -3.96
C ALA A 368 -13.37 5.99 -2.56
N ASP A 369 -14.51 5.69 -1.94
CA ASP A 369 -14.60 4.96 -0.68
C ASP A 369 -15.11 3.53 -0.96
N GLN A 370 -14.39 2.52 -0.47
CA GLN A 370 -14.67 1.06 -0.57
C GLN A 370 -14.03 0.26 -1.72
N PHE A 371 -12.72 0.38 -1.91
CA PHE A 371 -11.88 -0.83 -2.04
C PHE A 371 -11.21 -1.08 -0.69
N GLU A 372 -11.88 -1.83 0.20
CA GLU A 372 -11.22 -2.32 1.41
C GLU A 372 -10.12 -3.31 1.00
N HIS A 373 -8.87 -2.86 1.07
CA HIS A 373 -7.71 -3.73 0.95
C HIS A 373 -7.73 -4.67 2.16
N GLY A 374 -7.60 -5.98 1.93
CA GLY A 374 -7.54 -6.99 2.99
C GLY A 374 -6.12 -7.19 3.50
N SER A 375 -5.98 -7.81 4.68
CA SER A 375 -4.66 -8.17 5.22
C SER A 375 -3.97 -9.19 4.31
N VAL A 376 -2.65 -9.07 4.19
CA VAL A 376 -1.82 -10.01 3.43
C VAL A 376 -1.38 -11.15 4.36
N SER A 377 -1.44 -12.40 3.90
CA SER A 377 -1.08 -13.56 4.75
C SER A 377 -0.14 -14.54 4.06
N GLY A 378 0.88 -15.00 4.79
CA GLY A 378 1.97 -15.86 4.29
C GLY A 378 2.44 -16.90 5.31
N ARG A 379 3.37 -17.77 4.90
CA ARG A 379 3.86 -18.92 5.70
C ARG A 379 5.36 -18.93 5.99
N HIS A 380 6.15 -18.10 5.32
CA HIS A 380 7.62 -18.13 5.41
C HIS A 380 8.23 -16.79 5.86
N GLY A 381 7.39 -15.79 6.08
CA GLY A 381 7.79 -14.46 6.54
C GLY A 381 6.74 -13.43 6.14
N MET A 382 6.88 -12.24 6.68
CA MET A 382 6.01 -11.10 6.39
C MET A 382 6.82 -9.82 6.39
N VAL A 383 6.55 -8.97 5.42
CA VAL A 383 7.18 -7.65 5.28
C VAL A 383 6.07 -6.61 5.15
N SER A 384 6.12 -5.58 6.01
CA SER A 384 5.29 -4.40 5.91
C SER A 384 6.16 -3.14 5.98
N THR A 385 6.17 -2.35 4.90
CA THR A 385 6.98 -1.12 4.76
C THR A 385 6.15 0.03 4.18
N SER A 386 6.79 1.17 3.91
CA SER A 386 6.17 2.31 3.23
C SER A 386 6.21 2.26 1.71
N HIS A 387 7.16 1.51 1.10
CA HIS A 387 7.39 1.55 -0.35
C HIS A 387 7.45 0.15 -1.01
N PRO A 388 6.83 -0.07 -2.19
CA PRO A 388 6.84 -1.36 -2.90
C PRO A 388 8.22 -1.94 -3.14
N GLU A 389 9.16 -1.13 -3.64
CA GLU A 389 10.54 -1.56 -3.87
C GLU A 389 11.25 -1.98 -2.58
N ALA A 390 10.96 -1.31 -1.46
CA ALA A 390 11.54 -1.66 -0.18
C ALA A 390 10.97 -2.98 0.35
N SER A 391 9.66 -3.21 0.20
CA SER A 391 9.06 -4.50 0.54
C SER A 391 9.58 -5.63 -0.35
N ALA A 392 9.76 -5.38 -1.64
CA ALA A 392 10.33 -6.35 -2.58
C ALA A 392 11.79 -6.69 -2.24
N ALA A 393 12.62 -5.69 -1.93
CA ALA A 393 14.01 -5.89 -1.50
C ALA A 393 14.08 -6.74 -0.22
N ALA A 394 13.27 -6.42 0.78
CA ALA A 394 13.22 -7.19 2.03
C ALA A 394 12.78 -8.65 1.80
N ALA A 395 11.74 -8.87 1.00
CA ALA A 395 11.27 -10.21 0.66
C ALA A 395 12.36 -11.01 -0.07
N HIS A 396 13.06 -10.38 -1.01
CA HIS A 396 14.19 -10.99 -1.72
C HIS A 396 15.30 -11.43 -0.76
N ILE A 397 15.65 -10.61 0.22
CA ILE A 397 16.66 -10.95 1.24
C ILE A 397 16.21 -12.12 2.11
N LEU A 398 14.94 -12.15 2.54
CA LEU A 398 14.39 -13.27 3.31
C LEU A 398 14.34 -14.58 2.49
N GLU A 399 14.02 -14.50 1.20
CA GLU A 399 13.99 -15.65 0.28
C GLU A 399 15.37 -16.26 0.04
N ARG A 400 16.44 -15.46 0.18
CA ARG A 400 17.84 -15.90 0.10
C ARG A 400 18.42 -16.39 1.43
N GLY A 401 17.58 -16.51 2.46
CA GLY A 401 17.98 -17.03 3.77
C GLY A 401 18.47 -15.97 4.76
N GLY A 402 18.32 -14.68 4.44
CA GLY A 402 18.54 -13.60 5.38
C GLY A 402 17.52 -13.62 6.53
N ASN A 403 17.90 -13.03 7.65
CA ASN A 403 17.03 -12.89 8.82
C ASN A 403 16.25 -11.57 8.80
N ALA A 404 15.40 -11.35 9.81
CA ALA A 404 14.60 -10.12 9.91
C ALA A 404 15.45 -8.82 10.01
N VAL A 405 16.67 -8.89 10.55
CA VAL A 405 17.61 -7.75 10.62
C VAL A 405 18.19 -7.46 9.23
N ASP A 406 18.65 -8.48 8.50
CA ASP A 406 19.16 -8.32 7.13
C ASP A 406 18.13 -7.64 6.24
N ALA A 407 16.88 -8.12 6.31
CA ALA A 407 15.77 -7.55 5.58
C ALA A 407 15.47 -6.09 5.98
N ALA A 408 15.57 -5.75 7.27
CA ALA A 408 15.38 -4.38 7.75
C ALA A 408 16.48 -3.42 7.26
N LEU A 409 17.73 -3.88 7.21
CA LEU A 409 18.83 -3.11 6.62
C LEU A 409 18.62 -2.89 5.12
N ALA A 410 18.18 -3.91 4.38
CA ALA A 410 17.85 -3.78 2.96
C ALA A 410 16.71 -2.77 2.70
N VAL A 411 15.68 -2.76 3.56
CA VAL A 411 14.62 -1.75 3.51
C VAL A 411 15.20 -0.35 3.70
N HIS A 412 16.06 -0.13 4.70
CA HIS A 412 16.66 1.20 4.92
C HIS A 412 17.43 1.68 3.69
N PHE A 413 18.30 0.83 3.12
CA PHE A 413 19.04 1.17 1.91
C PHE A 413 18.12 1.48 0.74
N MET A 414 17.09 0.67 0.52
CA MET A 414 16.15 0.88 -0.57
C MET A 414 15.37 2.18 -0.38
N LEU A 415 14.90 2.47 0.83
CA LEU A 415 14.20 3.72 1.15
C LEU A 415 15.11 4.96 1.01
N ALA A 416 16.42 4.84 1.28
CA ALA A 416 17.35 5.93 1.00
C ALA A 416 17.46 6.26 -0.50
N VAL A 417 17.09 5.33 -1.39
CA VAL A 417 17.02 5.53 -2.84
C VAL A 417 15.66 6.08 -3.26
N VAL A 418 14.58 5.37 -2.91
CA VAL A 418 13.23 5.62 -3.47
C VAL A 418 12.38 6.58 -2.64
N GLU A 419 12.68 6.73 -1.35
CA GLU A 419 12.04 7.69 -0.44
C GLU A 419 13.08 8.64 0.22
N PRO A 420 13.96 9.33 -0.55
CA PRO A 420 15.02 10.18 0.00
C PRO A 420 14.48 11.37 0.80
N GLN A 421 13.20 11.68 0.65
CA GLN A 421 12.50 12.67 1.47
C GLN A 421 12.26 12.20 2.91
N HIS A 422 12.36 10.91 3.22
CA HIS A 422 12.18 10.35 4.58
C HIS A 422 13.41 9.62 5.11
N VAL A 423 14.23 9.03 4.24
CA VAL A 423 15.35 8.17 4.68
C VAL A 423 16.64 8.59 3.97
N SER A 424 17.75 8.58 4.72
CA SER A 424 19.11 8.81 4.22
C SER A 424 20.07 7.94 5.02
N ILE A 425 21.22 7.60 4.43
CA ILE A 425 22.31 6.96 5.17
C ILE A 425 22.88 7.85 6.27
N SER A 426 22.64 9.17 6.20
CA SER A 426 23.04 10.08 7.28
C SER A 426 22.03 10.17 8.42
N GLY A 427 20.89 9.48 8.32
CA GLY A 427 19.84 9.52 9.33
C GLY A 427 20.13 8.65 10.55
N GLY A 428 19.11 8.49 11.37
CA GLY A 428 19.12 7.66 12.57
C GLY A 428 17.77 7.01 12.82
N GLY A 429 17.59 6.46 14.02
CA GLY A 429 16.39 5.69 14.32
C GLY A 429 16.48 4.83 15.58
N VAL A 430 15.53 3.90 15.65
CA VAL A 430 15.43 2.87 16.70
C VAL A 430 14.96 1.54 16.12
N MET A 431 15.59 0.46 16.57
CA MET A 431 15.22 -0.91 16.20
C MET A 431 14.87 -1.72 17.45
N LEU A 432 13.65 -2.26 17.50
CA LEU A 432 13.29 -3.36 18.38
C LEU A 432 13.42 -4.67 17.61
N TYR A 433 14.36 -5.51 18.02
CA TYR A 433 14.54 -6.86 17.48
C TYR A 433 14.19 -7.88 18.55
N LYS A 434 13.31 -8.83 18.26
CA LYS A 434 12.98 -9.90 19.19
C LYS A 434 13.09 -11.25 18.49
N PRO A 435 14.08 -12.09 18.87
CA PRO A 435 14.08 -13.49 18.48
C PRO A 435 12.83 -14.21 19.02
N LEU A 436 12.35 -15.24 18.33
CA LEU A 436 11.11 -15.94 18.72
C LEU A 436 11.11 -16.35 20.21
N ASP A 437 12.16 -17.06 20.63
CA ASP A 437 12.34 -17.56 22.01
C ASP A 437 13.26 -16.66 22.87
N GLY A 438 13.61 -15.47 22.38
CA GLY A 438 14.54 -14.54 23.03
C GLY A 438 13.88 -13.32 23.67
N LYS A 439 14.68 -12.58 24.44
CA LYS A 439 14.33 -11.23 24.91
C LYS A 439 14.44 -10.23 23.76
N ALA A 440 13.64 -9.18 23.80
CA ALA A 440 13.76 -8.08 22.86
C ALA A 440 15.04 -7.29 23.12
N LEU A 441 15.75 -6.96 22.04
CA LEU A 441 16.85 -6.01 22.00
C LEU A 441 16.32 -4.66 21.53
N HIS A 442 16.81 -3.59 22.13
CA HIS A 442 16.53 -2.23 21.72
C HIS A 442 17.83 -1.55 21.29
N VAL A 443 17.97 -1.28 20.00
CA VAL A 443 19.11 -0.56 19.44
C VAL A 443 18.71 0.88 19.19
N ASP A 444 19.33 1.80 19.93
CA ASP A 444 19.24 3.24 19.71
C ASP A 444 20.39 3.68 18.81
N PHE A 445 20.04 4.11 17.60
CA PHE A 445 20.95 4.72 16.64
C PHE A 445 20.45 6.13 16.28
N ARG A 446 19.92 6.86 17.26
CA ARG A 446 19.53 8.26 17.14
C ARG A 446 20.76 9.16 17.09
N GLU A 447 20.65 10.22 16.31
CA GLU A 447 21.70 11.20 16.08
C GLU A 447 22.05 11.98 17.37
N GLU A 448 23.31 12.40 17.47
CA GLU A 448 23.83 13.16 18.60
C GLU A 448 24.15 14.62 18.23
N ALA A 449 24.00 15.52 19.21
CA ALA A 449 24.37 16.92 19.07
C ALA A 449 25.88 17.15 18.94
N PRO A 450 26.33 18.07 18.08
CA PRO A 450 27.73 18.48 18.01
C PRO A 450 28.24 19.00 19.35
N ALA A 451 29.52 18.80 19.65
CA ALA A 451 30.11 19.14 20.94
C ALA A 451 29.95 20.61 21.33
N LEU A 452 29.89 21.52 20.34
CA LEU A 452 29.74 22.95 20.55
C LEU A 452 28.29 23.40 20.79
N TYR A 453 27.30 22.50 20.73
CA TYR A 453 25.90 22.86 20.92
C TYR A 453 25.57 23.14 22.39
N HIS A 454 24.73 24.14 22.59
CA HIS A 454 24.27 24.60 23.90
C HIS A 454 22.79 25.04 23.84
N PRO A 455 22.13 25.31 24.97
CA PRO A 455 20.68 25.54 25.01
C PRO A 455 20.13 26.70 24.17
N LYS A 456 21.00 27.61 23.71
CA LYS A 456 20.63 28.76 22.88
C LYS A 456 21.02 28.58 21.41
N THR A 457 21.57 27.43 20.99
CA THR A 457 22.06 27.19 19.63
C THR A 457 21.05 27.52 18.54
N PHE A 458 19.74 27.36 18.79
CA PHE A 458 18.68 27.65 17.82
C PHE A 458 18.03 29.04 17.91
N CYS A 459 18.50 29.91 18.80
CA CYS A 459 18.03 31.30 18.90
C CYS A 459 18.22 32.07 17.58
N LYS A 460 17.39 33.07 17.31
CA LYS A 460 17.50 33.86 16.07
C LYS A 460 18.84 34.57 15.93
N ASN A 461 19.42 35.01 17.04
CA ASN A 461 20.73 35.63 17.07
C ASN A 461 21.81 34.64 16.59
N ALA A 462 22.50 35.00 15.50
CA ALA A 462 23.53 34.17 14.89
C ALA A 462 24.74 33.93 15.81
N THR A 463 25.02 34.83 16.77
CA THR A 463 26.13 34.64 17.73
C THR A 463 25.85 33.50 18.72
N CYS A 464 24.57 33.18 18.95
CA CYS A 464 24.14 32.09 19.84
C CYS A 464 24.51 30.68 19.37
N VAL A 465 25.25 30.54 18.28
CA VAL A 465 25.77 29.26 17.81
C VAL A 465 27.10 28.92 18.50
N LEU A 466 27.92 29.92 18.81
CA LEU A 466 29.24 29.76 19.44
C LEU A 466 29.32 30.42 20.83
N ASP A 467 28.42 31.36 21.13
CA ASP A 467 28.41 32.10 22.39
C ASP A 467 27.25 31.63 23.29
N PRO A 468 27.51 30.86 24.37
CA PRO A 468 26.50 30.47 25.34
C PRO A 468 25.91 31.66 26.13
N HIS A 469 26.62 32.80 26.16
CA HIS A 469 26.20 34.03 26.83
C HIS A 469 25.43 34.99 25.93
N CYS A 470 25.19 34.63 24.67
CA CYS A 470 24.43 35.45 23.74
C CYS A 470 23.05 35.83 24.30
N ASP A 471 22.54 36.98 23.86
CA ASP A 471 21.15 37.36 24.09
C ASP A 471 20.25 36.71 23.03
N CYS A 472 19.21 36.02 23.49
CA CYS A 472 18.30 35.28 22.63
C CYS A 472 17.07 36.13 22.30
N ASN A 473 16.92 36.52 21.04
CA ASN A 473 15.82 37.34 20.54
C ASN A 473 14.70 36.50 19.86
N GLY A 474 14.34 35.37 20.49
CA GLY A 474 13.33 34.43 20.01
C GLY A 474 13.90 33.35 19.08
N THR A 475 13.01 32.64 18.39
CA THR A 475 13.33 31.42 17.60
C THR A 475 12.89 31.55 16.14
N TRP A 476 13.66 30.95 15.23
CA TRP A 476 13.24 30.82 13.83
C TRP A 476 12.07 29.82 13.70
N PRO A 477 11.16 29.99 12.73
CA PRO A 477 10.17 28.97 12.42
C PRO A 477 10.87 27.67 11.99
N SER A 478 10.18 26.53 12.12
CA SER A 478 10.73 25.21 11.78
C SER A 478 11.28 25.14 10.36
N THR A 479 10.64 25.81 9.39
CA THR A 479 11.11 25.87 8.00
C THR A 479 12.53 26.41 7.81
N GLU A 480 13.00 27.29 8.70
CA GLU A 480 14.35 27.86 8.62
C GLU A 480 15.29 27.30 9.70
N ARG A 481 14.78 27.02 10.91
CA ARG A 481 15.55 26.35 11.97
C ARG A 481 16.04 24.97 11.55
N CYS A 482 15.29 24.30 10.67
CA CYS A 482 15.52 22.92 10.26
C CYS A 482 16.11 22.79 8.85
N THR A 483 16.60 23.90 8.28
CA THR A 483 17.23 23.92 6.95
C THR A 483 18.68 24.38 7.10
N GLY A 484 19.62 23.70 6.45
CA GLY A 484 21.07 23.97 6.53
C GLY A 484 21.81 23.07 7.53
N GLY A 485 23.13 23.09 7.48
CA GLY A 485 23.99 22.17 8.23
C GLY A 485 23.97 22.35 9.74
N HIS A 486 23.50 23.51 10.25
CA HIS A 486 23.29 23.73 11.69
C HIS A 486 22.13 22.91 12.28
N ALA A 487 21.30 22.29 11.44
CA ALA A 487 20.27 21.38 11.91
C ALA A 487 20.76 19.91 11.97
N THR A 488 21.94 19.62 11.41
CA THR A 488 22.46 18.26 11.27
C THR A 488 23.12 17.76 12.55
N GLY A 489 22.80 16.53 12.94
CA GLY A 489 23.47 15.79 14.00
C GLY A 489 24.34 14.65 13.47
N THR A 490 25.09 14.01 14.35
CA THR A 490 25.95 12.88 13.97
C THR A 490 25.12 11.68 13.48
N PRO A 491 25.37 11.16 12.26
CA PRO A 491 24.61 10.05 11.69
C PRO A 491 24.65 8.77 12.50
N GLY A 492 23.51 8.09 12.60
CA GLY A 492 23.38 6.87 13.39
C GLY A 492 23.32 5.58 12.59
N PHE A 493 22.77 5.61 11.37
CA PHE A 493 22.65 4.41 10.55
C PHE A 493 23.98 3.72 10.23
N PRO A 494 25.10 4.41 9.93
CA PRO A 494 26.38 3.73 9.71
C PRO A 494 26.84 2.93 10.93
N ALA A 495 26.61 3.43 12.16
CA ALA A 495 26.92 2.70 13.38
C ALA A 495 26.01 1.49 13.60
N LEU A 496 24.75 1.55 13.14
CA LEU A 496 23.87 0.38 13.13
C LEU A 496 24.44 -0.73 12.23
N LEU A 497 24.97 -0.39 11.05
CA LEU A 497 25.64 -1.35 10.17
C LEU A 497 26.86 -1.98 10.85
N SER A 498 27.73 -1.13 11.43
CA SER A 498 28.90 -1.60 12.18
C SER A 498 28.51 -2.52 13.33
N LEU A 499 27.48 -2.15 14.11
CA LEU A 499 26.95 -2.95 15.21
C LEU A 499 26.38 -4.28 14.70
N ALA A 500 25.60 -4.26 13.62
CA ALA A 500 24.97 -5.45 13.07
C ALA A 500 26.01 -6.47 12.58
N VAL A 501 27.12 -6.02 11.99
CA VAL A 501 28.24 -6.87 11.59
C VAL A 501 29.02 -7.37 12.81
N ARG A 502 29.43 -6.46 13.70
CA ARG A 502 30.28 -6.78 14.86
C ARG A 502 29.61 -7.78 15.81
N GLU A 503 28.33 -7.57 16.08
CA GLU A 503 27.54 -8.39 17.01
C GLU A 503 26.82 -9.55 16.30
N GLN A 504 27.09 -9.76 14.99
CA GLN A 504 26.51 -10.84 14.18
C GLN A 504 24.97 -10.84 14.18
N LEU A 505 24.36 -9.64 14.20
CA LEU A 505 22.92 -9.48 14.00
C LEU A 505 22.57 -9.67 12.52
N ALA A 506 23.45 -9.24 11.61
CA ALA A 506 23.34 -9.53 10.19
C ALA A 506 23.84 -10.95 9.91
N SER A 507 23.07 -11.72 9.14
CA SER A 507 23.44 -13.09 8.74
C SER A 507 23.97 -13.19 7.31
N LEU A 508 23.75 -12.15 6.49
CA LEU A 508 24.30 -12.04 5.14
C LEU A 508 25.37 -10.93 5.06
N PRO A 509 26.29 -10.99 4.06
CA PRO A 509 27.20 -9.88 3.79
C PRO A 509 26.44 -8.59 3.45
N LEU A 510 26.88 -7.44 3.97
CA LEU A 510 26.24 -6.15 3.68
C LEU A 510 26.17 -5.84 2.18
N SER A 511 27.15 -6.29 1.39
CA SER A 511 27.13 -6.14 -0.07
C SER A 511 25.96 -6.86 -0.74
N GLU A 512 25.53 -8.01 -0.20
CA GLU A 512 24.36 -8.74 -0.70
C GLU A 512 23.07 -8.04 -0.28
N ILE A 513 23.01 -7.56 0.97
CA ILE A 513 21.87 -6.81 1.53
C ILE A 513 21.60 -5.53 0.74
N THR A 514 22.65 -4.80 0.36
CA THR A 514 22.55 -3.49 -0.29
C THR A 514 22.50 -3.56 -1.81
N GLY A 515 22.84 -4.70 -2.42
CA GLY A 515 22.86 -4.90 -3.87
C GLY A 515 21.63 -4.36 -4.61
N PRO A 516 20.39 -4.70 -4.20
CA PRO A 516 19.18 -4.19 -4.85
C PRO A 516 19.08 -2.65 -4.86
N ALA A 517 19.51 -1.99 -3.79
CA ALA A 517 19.47 -0.53 -3.69
C ALA A 517 20.56 0.13 -4.56
N ILE A 518 21.77 -0.45 -4.61
CA ILE A 518 22.85 0.02 -5.51
C ILE A 518 22.40 -0.05 -6.97
N ASP A 519 21.83 -1.19 -7.39
CA ASP A 519 21.36 -1.38 -8.75
C ASP A 519 20.26 -0.37 -9.11
N LEU A 520 19.31 -0.13 -8.21
CA LEU A 520 18.22 0.79 -8.46
C LEU A 520 18.68 2.26 -8.47
N ALA A 521 19.60 2.65 -7.58
CA ALA A 521 20.19 4.00 -7.56
C ALA A 521 20.97 4.30 -8.85
N ARG A 522 21.74 3.32 -9.34
CA ARG A 522 22.58 3.44 -10.55
C ARG A 522 21.74 3.45 -11.83
N ASN A 523 20.78 2.54 -11.95
CA ASN A 523 19.98 2.39 -13.18
C ASN A 523 18.78 3.35 -13.23
N GLY A 524 18.26 3.73 -12.06
CA GLY A 524 17.14 4.65 -11.84
C GLY A 524 15.85 3.96 -11.41
N TRP A 525 14.97 4.74 -10.80
CA TRP A 525 13.60 4.34 -10.41
C TRP A 525 12.58 5.35 -10.91
N ILE A 526 11.31 4.96 -10.92
CA ILE A 526 10.21 5.82 -11.37
C ILE A 526 9.88 6.84 -10.28
N MET A 527 9.87 8.12 -10.64
CA MET A 527 9.42 9.22 -9.78
C MET A 527 7.95 9.02 -9.41
N ASP A 528 7.69 8.85 -8.11
CA ASP A 528 6.34 8.79 -7.56
C ASP A 528 5.79 10.18 -7.20
N GLU A 529 4.48 10.26 -7.02
CA GLU A 529 3.78 11.51 -6.72
C GLU A 529 4.17 12.10 -5.35
N GLY A 530 4.46 11.28 -4.35
CA GLY A 530 4.85 11.70 -3.00
C GLY A 530 6.24 12.35 -2.99
N LEU A 531 7.22 11.73 -3.63
CA LEU A 531 8.54 12.32 -3.81
C LEU A 531 8.48 13.59 -4.65
N TYR A 532 7.76 13.58 -5.79
CA TYR A 532 7.59 14.75 -6.65
C TYR A 532 7.03 15.95 -5.86
N LYS A 533 5.95 15.75 -5.10
CA LYS A 533 5.34 16.83 -4.32
C LYS A 533 6.25 17.32 -3.20
N SER A 534 7.01 16.42 -2.56
CA SER A 534 7.98 16.80 -1.52
C SER A 534 9.11 17.66 -2.08
N ILE A 535 9.66 17.30 -3.24
CA ILE A 535 10.65 18.11 -3.96
C ILE A 535 10.05 19.47 -4.34
N GLN A 536 8.84 19.48 -4.90
CA GLN A 536 8.15 20.71 -5.30
C GLN A 536 7.91 21.65 -4.11
N GLN A 537 7.46 21.10 -2.97
CA GLN A 537 7.19 21.87 -1.75
C GLN A 537 8.46 22.54 -1.21
N TYR A 538 9.60 21.85 -1.24
CA TYR A 538 10.86 22.33 -0.69
C TYR A 538 11.85 22.84 -1.73
N ALA A 539 11.43 23.02 -2.98
CA ALA A 539 12.27 23.57 -4.05
C ALA A 539 12.96 24.89 -3.67
N PRO A 540 12.31 25.86 -2.98
CA PRO A 540 12.98 27.10 -2.57
C PRO A 540 14.15 26.91 -1.60
N GLN A 541 14.13 25.87 -0.77
CA GLN A 541 15.22 25.54 0.15
C GLN A 541 16.28 24.68 -0.54
N LEU A 542 15.87 23.69 -1.33
CA LEU A 542 16.77 22.83 -2.11
C LEU A 542 17.60 23.65 -3.11
N ALA A 543 17.03 24.70 -3.70
CA ALA A 543 17.72 25.58 -4.63
C ALA A 543 18.87 26.39 -3.99
N ARG A 544 18.91 26.51 -2.65
CA ARG A 544 19.95 27.25 -1.92
C ARG A 544 21.27 26.46 -1.84
N ASP A 545 21.19 25.14 -1.92
CA ASP A 545 22.36 24.25 -1.90
C ASP A 545 22.65 23.75 -3.32
N PRO A 546 23.86 23.99 -3.88
CA PRO A 546 24.19 23.59 -5.24
C PRO A 546 24.05 22.08 -5.51
N ALA A 547 24.41 21.24 -4.54
CA ALA A 547 24.33 19.79 -4.67
C ALA A 547 22.87 19.31 -4.67
N SER A 548 22.05 19.80 -3.74
CA SER A 548 20.61 19.52 -3.72
C SER A 548 19.89 20.01 -4.98
N ARG A 549 20.24 21.22 -5.46
CA ARG A 549 19.69 21.74 -6.73
C ARG A 549 20.01 20.80 -7.88
N ALA A 550 21.26 20.38 -8.01
CA ALA A 550 21.70 19.49 -9.09
C ALA A 550 21.04 18.10 -9.01
N LEU A 551 20.77 17.59 -7.81
CA LEU A 551 20.16 16.28 -7.62
C LEU A 551 18.64 16.29 -7.85
N PHE A 552 17.93 17.27 -7.28
CA PHE A 552 16.45 17.21 -7.18
C PHE A 552 15.72 18.17 -8.11
N LEU A 553 16.36 19.22 -8.65
CA LEU A 553 15.68 20.25 -9.42
C LEU A 553 16.11 20.26 -10.89
N ASP A 554 15.20 20.75 -11.74
CA ASP A 554 15.47 21.01 -13.16
C ASP A 554 16.45 22.20 -13.36
N ASP A 555 16.84 22.48 -14.60
CA ASP A 555 17.79 23.55 -14.91
C ASP A 555 17.31 24.93 -14.42
N SER A 556 15.99 25.14 -14.36
CA SER A 556 15.39 26.36 -13.80
C SER A 556 15.68 26.52 -12.31
N GLY A 557 15.94 25.41 -11.59
CA GLY A 557 16.11 25.38 -10.15
C GLY A 557 14.81 25.62 -9.38
N SER A 558 13.65 25.40 -10.00
CA SER A 558 12.35 25.72 -9.39
C SER A 558 11.32 24.59 -9.42
N ARG A 559 11.57 23.54 -10.20
CA ARG A 559 10.69 22.37 -10.31
C ARG A 559 11.46 21.08 -10.10
N PRO A 560 10.78 19.97 -9.73
CA PRO A 560 11.41 18.65 -9.67
C PRO A 560 12.13 18.29 -10.98
N LYS A 561 13.26 17.59 -10.86
CA LYS A 561 14.13 17.23 -12.00
C LYS A 561 13.52 16.21 -12.96
N ALA A 562 12.51 15.47 -12.51
CA ALA A 562 11.77 14.50 -13.29
C ALA A 562 10.28 14.63 -12.95
N GLU A 563 9.42 14.42 -13.96
CA GLU A 563 7.96 14.39 -13.77
C GLU A 563 7.51 13.04 -13.18
N VAL A 564 6.31 13.00 -12.60
CA VAL A 564 5.73 11.73 -12.10
C VAL A 564 5.65 10.72 -13.25
N GLY A 565 6.18 9.51 -13.03
CA GLY A 565 6.27 8.47 -14.07
C GLY A 565 7.56 8.48 -14.88
N GLU A 566 8.40 9.52 -14.76
CA GLU A 566 9.73 9.56 -15.38
C GLU A 566 10.79 8.93 -14.49
N LEU A 567 11.94 8.60 -15.09
CA LEU A 567 13.05 7.94 -14.41
C LEU A 567 13.94 8.97 -13.69
N LEU A 568 14.11 8.82 -12.38
CA LEU A 568 15.12 9.52 -11.59
C LEU A 568 16.32 8.59 -11.36
N ARG A 569 17.54 9.14 -11.40
CA ARG A 569 18.79 8.39 -11.22
C ARG A 569 19.67 9.08 -10.18
N ASN A 570 20.43 8.28 -9.43
CA ASN A 570 21.36 8.76 -8.42
C ASN A 570 22.62 7.87 -8.36
N PRO A 571 23.47 7.90 -9.41
CA PRO A 571 24.68 7.07 -9.44
C PRO A 571 25.67 7.43 -8.32
N ASP A 572 25.76 8.69 -7.90
CA ASP A 572 26.59 9.12 -6.77
C ASP A 572 26.20 8.41 -5.46
N LEU A 573 24.90 8.19 -5.25
CA LEU A 573 24.42 7.41 -4.11
C LEU A 573 24.81 5.93 -4.26
N ALA A 574 24.70 5.34 -5.45
CA ALA A 574 25.11 3.96 -5.69
C ALA A 574 26.59 3.75 -5.32
N ASP A 575 27.48 4.64 -5.76
CA ASP A 575 28.91 4.59 -5.45
C ASP A 575 29.17 4.79 -3.94
N THR A 576 28.39 5.67 -3.30
CA THR A 576 28.45 5.86 -1.84
C THR A 576 27.99 4.62 -1.07
N LEU A 577 26.93 3.96 -1.54
CA LEU A 577 26.44 2.72 -0.96
C LEU A 577 27.47 1.58 -1.07
N GLU A 578 28.20 1.49 -2.18
CA GLU A 578 29.31 0.53 -2.32
C GLU A 578 30.43 0.80 -1.30
N LEU A 579 30.78 2.07 -1.07
CA LEU A 579 31.82 2.45 -0.11
C LEU A 579 31.41 2.20 1.34
N ILE A 580 30.19 2.59 1.73
CA ILE A 580 29.75 2.48 3.12
C ILE A 580 29.58 1.03 3.57
N VAL A 581 29.13 0.12 2.70
CA VAL A 581 28.97 -1.30 3.07
C VAL A 581 30.29 -2.06 3.11
N ALA A 582 31.29 -1.60 2.37
CA ALA A 582 32.63 -2.17 2.40
C ALA A 582 33.34 -1.90 3.74
N ALA A 583 33.12 -0.70 4.32
CA ALA A 583 33.66 -0.33 5.62
C ALA A 583 32.76 0.67 6.36
N PRO A 584 31.70 0.21 7.06
CA PRO A 584 30.78 1.12 7.73
C PRO A 584 31.43 1.97 8.84
N GLU A 585 32.40 1.39 9.56
CA GLU A 585 33.18 2.09 10.60
C GLU A 585 34.04 3.24 10.03
N ASP A 586 34.45 3.15 8.75
CA ASP A 586 35.24 4.20 8.10
C ASP A 586 34.43 5.49 7.91
N PHE A 587 33.11 5.45 8.01
CA PHE A 587 32.29 6.67 8.06
C PHE A 587 32.69 7.55 9.26
N TYR A 588 33.06 6.96 10.40
CA TYR A 588 33.36 7.73 11.61
C TYR A 588 34.83 8.13 11.74
N THR A 589 35.71 7.59 10.90
CA THR A 589 37.16 7.81 11.01
C THR A 589 37.84 8.26 9.71
N GLY A 590 37.17 8.08 8.57
CA GLY A 590 37.73 8.23 7.24
C GLY A 590 37.08 9.34 6.41
N HIS A 591 37.25 9.22 5.09
CA HIS A 591 36.95 10.28 4.14
C HIS A 591 35.44 10.57 3.98
N LEU A 592 34.57 9.56 4.02
CA LEU A 592 33.11 9.76 3.96
C LEU A 592 32.61 10.65 5.11
N GLY A 593 33.14 10.43 6.32
CA GLY A 593 32.85 11.28 7.48
C GLY A 593 33.36 12.70 7.30
N ALA A 594 34.58 12.85 6.77
CA ALA A 594 35.17 14.17 6.52
C ALA A 594 34.37 14.99 5.50
N GLU A 595 33.89 14.36 4.43
CA GLU A 595 33.04 15.00 3.41
C GLU A 595 31.66 15.36 3.98
N PHE A 596 31.08 14.50 4.82
CA PHE A 596 29.83 14.78 5.54
C PHE A 596 29.98 15.99 6.47
N VAL A 597 31.04 16.04 7.28
CA VAL A 597 31.37 17.18 8.16
C VAL A 597 31.57 18.46 7.34
N GLN A 598 32.30 18.35 6.22
CA GLN A 598 32.52 19.48 5.33
C GLN A 598 31.22 20.00 4.72
N ALA A 599 30.33 19.12 4.26
CA ALA A 599 29.03 19.50 3.73
C ALA A 599 28.17 20.21 4.79
N ALA A 600 28.17 19.72 6.04
CA ALA A 600 27.47 20.38 7.14
C ALA A 600 28.06 21.78 7.43
N ALA A 601 29.39 21.92 7.45
CA ALA A 601 30.06 23.21 7.67
C ALA A 601 29.81 24.21 6.52
N GLN A 602 29.68 23.72 5.28
CA GLN A 602 29.44 24.55 4.09
C GLN A 602 27.95 24.84 3.85
N GLY A 603 27.04 24.03 4.43
CA GLY A 603 25.59 24.16 4.34
C GLY A 603 25.02 25.36 5.10
N LEU A 604 25.46 26.57 4.77
CA LEU A 604 24.98 27.82 5.34
C LEU A 604 23.49 28.01 5.02
N ASN A 605 22.66 28.18 6.04
CA ASN A 605 21.32 28.73 5.83
C ASN A 605 21.44 30.25 5.68
N SER A 606 21.22 30.75 4.46
CA SER A 606 21.32 32.19 4.12
C SER A 606 20.31 33.08 4.84
N VAL A 607 19.19 32.53 5.37
CA VAL A 607 18.19 33.27 6.14
C VAL A 607 18.62 33.40 7.61
N THR A 608 19.10 32.32 8.21
CA THR A 608 19.48 32.32 9.63
C THR A 608 20.93 32.75 9.87
N GLY A 609 21.78 32.70 8.84
CA GLY A 609 23.22 32.96 8.92
C GLY A 609 24.01 31.83 9.58
N LYS A 610 23.43 30.65 9.77
CA LYS A 610 24.02 29.54 10.54
C LYS A 610 24.51 28.40 9.66
N HIS A 611 25.65 27.83 10.04
CA HIS A 611 26.28 26.66 9.43
C HIS A 611 26.46 25.54 10.46
N GLY A 612 26.76 24.32 10.02
CA GLY A 612 26.98 23.18 10.89
C GLY A 612 28.25 23.28 11.72
N LEU A 613 28.19 22.85 12.98
CA LEU A 613 29.35 22.80 13.88
C LEU A 613 29.86 21.38 14.15
N LEU A 614 29.38 20.40 13.38
CA LEU A 614 29.90 19.04 13.45
C LEU A 614 31.39 19.02 13.12
N SER A 615 32.12 18.17 13.82
CA SER A 615 33.54 17.92 13.61
C SER A 615 33.81 16.42 13.48
N MET A 616 34.98 16.06 12.98
CA MET A 616 35.40 14.65 12.99
C MET A 616 35.46 14.08 14.41
N ALA A 617 35.77 14.90 15.42
CA ALA A 617 35.77 14.45 16.82
C ALA A 617 34.36 14.02 17.28
N ASP A 618 33.32 14.69 16.80
CA ASP A 618 31.93 14.30 17.07
C ASP A 618 31.59 12.95 16.40
N LEU A 619 32.05 12.73 15.16
CA LEU A 619 31.89 11.44 14.49
C LEU A 619 32.64 10.33 15.23
N HIS A 620 33.90 10.55 15.59
CA HIS A 620 34.72 9.58 16.32
C HIS A 620 34.11 9.15 17.66
N GLY A 621 33.40 10.05 18.35
CA GLY A 621 32.76 9.79 19.63
C GLY A 621 31.39 9.09 19.55
N TYR A 622 30.78 9.02 18.37
CA TYR A 622 29.42 8.51 18.21
C TYR A 622 29.34 6.99 18.27
N ARG A 623 28.31 6.45 18.93
CA ARG A 623 27.99 5.01 18.95
C ARG A 623 26.48 4.80 18.90
N ALA A 624 26.06 3.75 18.18
CA ALA A 624 24.76 3.11 18.40
C ALA A 624 24.81 2.32 19.73
N VAL A 625 23.72 2.33 20.49
CA VAL A 625 23.71 1.84 21.88
C VAL A 625 22.57 0.86 22.12
N TYR A 626 22.83 -0.19 22.88
CA TYR A 626 21.76 -1.03 23.43
C TYR A 626 21.12 -0.33 24.62
N ARG A 627 19.79 -0.30 24.65
CA ARG A 627 19.02 0.13 25.83
C ARG A 627 18.21 -1.03 26.35
N GLU A 628 17.88 -0.99 27.63
CA GLU A 628 16.82 -1.85 28.16
C GLU A 628 15.49 -1.35 27.58
N PRO A 629 14.74 -2.18 26.83
CA PRO A 629 13.48 -1.74 26.25
C PRO A 629 12.45 -1.45 27.36
N LEU A 630 11.57 -0.50 27.10
CA LEU A 630 10.45 -0.25 28.00
C LEU A 630 9.49 -1.44 27.96
N GLN A 631 9.11 -1.96 29.11
CA GLN A 631 8.13 -3.05 29.22
C GLN A 631 7.00 -2.64 30.17
N TYR A 632 5.76 -2.89 29.77
CA TYR A 632 4.58 -2.72 30.61
C TYR A 632 3.50 -3.74 30.25
N GLU A 633 2.56 -3.96 31.18
CA GLU A 633 1.43 -4.84 30.99
C GLU A 633 0.15 -4.02 30.79
N TYR A 634 -0.68 -4.42 29.83
CA TYR A 634 -2.00 -3.86 29.63
C TYR A 634 -3.06 -4.95 29.69
N THR A 635 -4.08 -4.74 30.52
CA THR A 635 -5.26 -5.60 30.61
C THR A 635 -6.46 -4.90 30.00
N THR A 636 -7.00 -5.50 28.94
CA THR A 636 -8.20 -5.00 28.26
C THR A 636 -9.45 -5.19 29.11
N VAL A 637 -10.52 -4.46 28.78
CA VAL A 637 -11.85 -4.57 29.41
C VAL A 637 -12.42 -6.00 29.34
N SER A 638 -12.07 -6.77 28.31
CA SER A 638 -12.47 -8.18 28.15
C SER A 638 -11.64 -9.16 29.02
N GLY A 639 -10.64 -8.68 29.75
CA GLY A 639 -9.80 -9.47 30.65
C GLY A 639 -8.56 -10.09 30.01
N ASN A 640 -8.26 -9.78 28.74
CA ASN A 640 -7.01 -10.23 28.10
C ASN A 640 -5.83 -9.34 28.53
N THR A 641 -4.74 -9.95 28.99
CA THR A 641 -3.51 -9.26 29.37
C THR A 641 -2.40 -9.46 28.33
N TYR A 642 -1.71 -8.37 28.01
CA TYR A 642 -0.64 -8.32 27.03
C TYR A 642 0.64 -7.73 27.65
N ASN A 643 1.78 -8.32 27.31
CA ASN A 643 3.09 -7.76 27.57
C ASN A 643 3.48 -6.89 26.37
N ILE A 644 3.68 -5.59 26.60
CA ILE A 644 4.01 -4.62 25.56
C ILE A 644 5.44 -4.16 25.77
N THR A 645 6.24 -4.26 24.71
CA THR A 645 7.61 -3.79 24.64
C THR A 645 7.67 -2.57 23.73
N GLY A 646 8.11 -1.43 24.25
CA GLY A 646 8.26 -0.17 23.53
C GLY A 646 9.68 0.37 23.60
N SER A 647 9.90 1.48 22.90
CA SER A 647 11.19 2.16 22.93
C SER A 647 11.44 2.89 24.25
N ALA A 648 12.68 2.87 24.73
CA ALA A 648 13.12 3.60 25.90
C ALA A 648 13.51 5.04 25.53
N PRO A 649 13.53 6.01 26.47
CA PRO A 649 14.08 7.35 26.20
C PRO A 649 15.49 7.28 25.57
N PRO A 650 15.84 8.14 24.59
CA PRO A 650 15.21 9.42 24.21
C PRO A 650 13.92 9.30 23.38
N PHE A 651 13.49 8.09 23.03
CA PHE A 651 12.22 7.85 22.34
C PHE A 651 11.06 7.95 23.33
N SER A 652 10.18 8.93 23.12
CA SER A 652 9.07 9.22 24.04
C SER A 652 7.83 8.34 23.84
N GLY A 653 7.80 7.60 22.74
CA GLY A 653 6.70 6.73 22.33
C GLY A 653 6.27 5.71 23.38
N GLY A 654 7.20 4.87 23.82
CA GLY A 654 6.90 3.81 24.77
C GLY A 654 6.31 4.36 26.07
N VAL A 655 6.92 5.42 26.63
CA VAL A 655 6.48 6.01 27.91
C VAL A 655 5.07 6.56 27.78
N ALA A 656 4.81 7.36 26.75
CA ALA A 656 3.49 7.95 26.52
C ALA A 656 2.42 6.89 26.24
N GLN A 657 2.73 5.84 25.48
CA GLN A 657 1.81 4.73 25.23
C GLN A 657 1.49 3.95 26.50
N ALA A 658 2.50 3.66 27.33
CA ALA A 658 2.28 3.01 28.62
C ALA A 658 1.34 3.84 29.51
N GLN A 659 1.52 5.16 29.54
CA GLN A 659 0.60 6.07 30.24
C GLN A 659 -0.82 6.01 29.65
N ILE A 660 -0.97 6.13 28.33
CA ILE A 660 -2.27 6.05 27.65
C ILE A 660 -3.01 4.78 28.05
N PHE A 661 -2.38 3.62 27.94
CA PHE A 661 -3.03 2.34 28.24
C PHE A 661 -3.30 2.16 29.74
N ASN A 662 -2.41 2.60 30.62
CA ASN A 662 -2.67 2.59 32.06
C ASN A 662 -3.85 3.49 32.44
N TYR A 663 -3.99 4.67 31.82
CA TYR A 663 -5.17 5.54 32.02
C TYR A 663 -6.44 4.84 31.54
N LEU A 664 -6.42 4.22 30.36
CA LEU A 664 -7.57 3.50 29.80
C LEU A 664 -8.05 2.37 30.72
N GLU A 665 -7.17 1.65 31.42
CA GLU A 665 -7.58 0.63 32.41
C GLU A 665 -8.50 1.18 33.52
N HIS A 666 -8.45 2.49 33.78
CA HIS A 666 -9.22 3.13 34.85
C HIS A 666 -10.53 3.74 34.37
N VAL A 667 -10.61 4.13 33.09
CA VAL A 667 -11.74 4.91 32.55
C VAL A 667 -12.56 4.14 31.52
N ASP A 668 -12.00 3.09 30.90
CA ASP A 668 -12.68 2.27 29.91
C ASP A 668 -13.53 1.17 30.58
N GLY A 669 -14.72 1.54 31.07
CA GLY A 669 -15.67 0.62 31.69
C GLY A 669 -16.52 -0.16 30.68
N THR A 670 -17.08 -1.32 31.10
CA THR A 670 -17.93 -2.19 30.25
C THR A 670 -19.18 -1.49 29.71
N ASP A 671 -19.70 -0.49 30.42
CA ASP A 671 -20.96 0.18 30.11
C ASP A 671 -20.79 1.44 29.24
N ALA A 672 -19.56 1.81 28.88
CA ALA A 672 -19.29 3.00 28.07
C ALA A 672 -19.77 2.80 26.61
N THR A 673 -20.25 3.87 25.98
CA THR A 673 -20.54 3.86 24.53
C THR A 673 -19.22 3.93 23.72
N ALA A 674 -19.27 3.58 22.43
CA ALA A 674 -18.08 3.66 21.56
C ALA A 674 -17.53 5.10 21.46
N ALA A 675 -18.41 6.10 21.33
CA ALA A 675 -18.02 7.51 21.35
C ALA A 675 -17.38 7.91 22.69
N ARG A 676 -17.89 7.41 23.82
CA ARG A 676 -17.29 7.72 25.12
C ARG A 676 -15.90 7.12 25.28
N ARG A 677 -15.69 5.88 24.83
CA ARG A 677 -14.35 5.25 24.79
C ARG A 677 -13.36 6.04 23.92
N LEU A 678 -13.83 6.59 22.81
CA LEU A 678 -13.01 7.47 21.97
C LEU A 678 -12.64 8.77 22.70
N GLY A 679 -13.61 9.38 23.40
CA GLY A 679 -13.40 10.52 24.30
C GLY A 679 -12.27 10.28 25.31
N PHE A 680 -12.37 9.19 26.06
CA PHE A 680 -11.35 8.79 27.03
C PHE A 680 -9.98 8.54 26.41
N PHE A 681 -9.94 7.96 25.21
CA PHE A 681 -8.70 7.78 24.47
C PHE A 681 -8.03 9.10 24.10
N MET A 682 -8.80 10.14 23.75
CA MET A 682 -8.24 11.48 23.49
C MET A 682 -7.72 12.14 24.78
N ASP A 683 -8.46 12.04 25.88
CA ASP A 683 -8.05 12.59 27.18
C ASP A 683 -6.79 11.91 27.73
N ALA A 684 -6.69 10.57 27.60
CA ALA A 684 -5.52 9.80 27.98
C ALA A 684 -4.27 10.23 27.18
N GLN A 685 -4.43 10.49 25.87
CA GLN A 685 -3.35 11.03 25.04
C GLN A 685 -2.92 12.42 25.51
N ASN A 686 -3.86 13.34 25.76
CA ASN A 686 -3.52 14.68 26.24
C ASN A 686 -2.80 14.67 27.60
N ALA A 687 -3.23 13.81 28.54
CA ALA A 687 -2.56 13.64 29.82
C ALA A 687 -1.12 13.10 29.65
N ALA A 688 -0.93 12.09 28.80
CA ALA A 688 0.39 11.53 28.51
C ALA A 688 1.30 12.54 27.80
N PHE A 689 0.78 13.35 26.87
CA PHE A 689 1.55 14.40 26.22
C PHE A 689 1.95 15.52 27.17
N ALA A 690 1.14 15.83 28.19
CA ALA A 690 1.52 16.77 29.25
C ALA A 690 2.82 16.32 29.95
N ASP A 691 2.87 15.05 30.37
CA ASP A 691 4.05 14.48 31.05
C ASP A 691 5.23 14.28 30.10
N ARG A 692 4.98 13.79 28.88
CA ARG A 692 6.00 13.65 27.82
C ARG A 692 6.67 14.97 27.49
N ASN A 693 5.90 16.06 27.44
CA ASN A 693 6.42 17.38 27.17
C ASN A 693 7.23 17.92 28.35
N LEU A 694 6.98 17.50 29.60
CA LEU A 694 7.73 17.97 30.75
C LEU A 694 8.98 17.14 31.08
N TYR A 695 8.86 15.80 31.03
CA TYR A 695 9.80 14.90 31.71
C TYR A 695 10.69 14.05 30.82
N VAL A 696 10.26 13.75 29.58
CA VAL A 696 10.96 12.78 28.74
C VAL A 696 12.00 13.49 27.87
N ALA A 697 13.27 13.05 27.93
CA ALA A 697 14.35 13.45 27.03
C ALA A 697 15.46 12.39 27.08
N ASP A 698 16.69 12.72 26.65
CA ASP A 698 17.82 11.79 26.67
C ASP A 698 18.23 11.40 28.10
N PRO A 699 18.07 10.11 28.49
CA PRO A 699 18.43 9.65 29.82
C PRO A 699 19.94 9.67 30.06
N ASP A 700 20.76 9.79 29.01
CA ASP A 700 22.20 9.94 29.17
C ASP A 700 22.55 11.32 29.76
N PHE A 701 21.63 12.31 29.73
CA PHE A 701 21.86 13.69 30.19
C PHE A 701 20.88 14.16 31.28
N VAL A 702 19.65 13.62 31.34
CA VAL A 702 18.64 13.99 32.34
C VAL A 702 18.01 12.78 33.00
N ASP A 703 17.64 12.90 34.27
CA ASP A 703 16.95 11.82 34.99
C ASP A 703 15.49 11.74 34.57
N VAL A 704 15.16 10.76 33.74
CA VAL A 704 13.79 10.42 33.36
C VAL A 704 13.29 9.33 34.31
N ASP A 705 12.32 9.65 35.17
CA ASP A 705 11.69 8.67 36.06
C ASP A 705 10.65 7.82 35.30
N VAL A 706 11.18 7.00 34.37
CA VAL A 706 10.38 6.09 33.54
C VAL A 706 9.53 5.18 34.41
N ARG A 707 10.11 4.64 35.50
CA ARG A 707 9.43 3.71 36.39
C ARG A 707 8.15 4.30 36.97
N THR A 708 8.20 5.53 37.48
CA THR A 708 7.00 6.18 38.02
C THR A 708 6.03 6.55 36.91
N LEU A 709 6.51 7.18 35.83
CA LEU A 709 5.68 7.63 34.71
C LEU A 709 4.85 6.49 34.11
N THR A 710 5.40 5.28 34.00
CA THR A 710 4.71 4.12 33.42
C THR A 710 4.06 3.20 34.45
N SER A 711 4.00 3.59 35.73
CA SER A 711 3.37 2.79 36.78
C SER A 711 1.85 2.93 36.80
N LYS A 712 1.15 1.82 37.11
CA LYS A 712 -0.31 1.83 37.30
C LYS A 712 -0.74 2.74 38.45
N SER A 713 0.05 2.82 39.52
CA SER A 713 -0.22 3.70 40.67
C SER A 713 -0.16 5.18 40.31
N TYR A 714 0.81 5.59 39.48
CA TYR A 714 0.87 6.96 38.97
C TYR A 714 -0.31 7.27 38.05
N ALA A 715 -0.66 6.32 37.18
CA ALA A 715 -1.84 6.49 36.33
C ALA A 715 -3.12 6.66 37.16
N ALA A 716 -3.30 5.87 38.21
CA ALA A 716 -4.42 5.97 39.14
C ALA A 716 -4.50 7.33 39.82
N SER A 717 -3.38 7.85 40.34
CA SER A 717 -3.36 9.17 40.99
C SER A 717 -3.67 10.29 40.00
N ARG A 718 -3.11 10.21 38.80
CA ARG A 718 -3.37 11.19 37.73
C ARG A 718 -4.83 11.19 37.29
N VAL A 719 -5.45 10.03 37.16
CA VAL A 719 -6.89 9.94 36.87
C VAL A 719 -7.70 10.63 37.97
N GLN A 720 -7.36 10.43 39.25
CA GLN A 720 -8.02 11.13 40.36
C GLN A 720 -7.82 12.64 40.30
N ASP A 721 -6.61 13.12 39.98
CA ASP A 721 -6.29 14.55 39.86
C ASP A 721 -7.04 15.23 38.73
N LEU A 722 -7.12 14.56 37.57
CA LEU A 722 -7.69 15.13 36.35
C LEU A 722 -9.21 15.06 36.31
N ILE A 723 -9.80 14.06 36.97
CA ILE A 723 -11.23 13.73 36.85
C ILE A 723 -12.00 13.99 38.17
N GLY A 724 -11.30 14.20 39.28
CA GLY A 724 -11.89 14.49 40.59
C GLY A 724 -12.32 13.22 41.32
N GLY A 725 -11.87 13.06 42.58
CA GLY A 725 -12.00 11.85 43.40
C GLY A 725 -13.41 11.45 43.88
N SER A 726 -14.44 11.49 43.04
CA SER A 726 -15.70 10.80 43.35
C SER A 726 -15.61 9.37 42.84
N GLN A 727 -15.58 8.40 43.76
CA GLN A 727 -15.88 6.98 43.50
C GLN A 727 -17.31 6.75 42.94
N THR A 728 -18.00 7.81 42.54
CA THR A 728 -19.38 7.86 42.02
C THR A 728 -19.51 8.86 40.87
N ILE A 729 -18.65 8.79 39.86
CA ILE A 729 -19.08 9.15 38.49
C ILE A 729 -19.26 7.84 37.73
N ARG A 730 -20.37 7.15 38.02
CA ARG A 730 -20.83 6.02 37.20
C ARG A 730 -21.56 6.59 35.99
N GLY A 731 -21.11 6.27 34.78
CA GLY A 731 -21.84 6.60 33.55
C GLY A 731 -21.68 8.04 33.04
N ASN A 732 -22.50 8.38 32.03
CA ASN A 732 -22.50 9.50 31.08
C ASN A 732 -22.28 10.96 31.58
N GLU A 733 -21.90 11.22 32.83
CA GLU A 733 -21.82 12.56 33.43
C GLU A 733 -20.45 13.25 33.31
N MET A 734 -19.40 12.50 32.94
CA MET A 734 -18.03 13.01 32.92
C MET A 734 -17.76 13.82 31.63
N ARG A 735 -17.31 15.08 31.78
CA ARG A 735 -17.00 15.99 30.65
C ARG A 735 -15.57 15.80 30.14
N ALA A 736 -15.29 16.32 28.94
CA ALA A 736 -13.96 16.36 28.35
C ALA A 736 -12.96 17.14 29.22
N LEU A 737 -11.68 16.74 29.19
CA LEU A 737 -10.64 17.51 29.88
C LEU A 737 -10.49 18.90 29.25
N ALA A 738 -10.27 19.91 30.10
CA ALA A 738 -9.85 21.22 29.65
C ALA A 738 -8.39 21.13 29.18
N VAL A 739 -8.15 21.37 27.89
CA VAL A 739 -6.80 21.43 27.32
C VAL A 739 -6.26 22.87 27.33
N PRO A 740 -4.97 23.09 27.64
CA PRO A 740 -3.98 22.08 27.95
C PRO A 740 -4.12 21.60 29.40
N VAL A 741 -3.93 20.31 29.59
CA VAL A 741 -3.86 19.64 30.88
C VAL A 741 -2.48 19.87 31.49
N SER A 742 -2.42 20.16 32.79
CA SER A 742 -1.16 20.26 33.51
C SER A 742 -0.48 18.88 33.64
N PRO A 743 0.85 18.81 33.52
CA PRO A 743 1.58 17.58 33.81
C PRO A 743 1.38 17.15 35.28
N GLY A 744 1.55 15.86 35.55
CA GLY A 744 1.51 15.34 36.91
C GLY A 744 2.68 15.84 37.74
N ILE A 745 2.55 15.87 39.06
CA ILE A 745 3.61 16.34 39.94
C ILE A 745 4.61 15.21 40.19
N LEU A 746 5.81 15.34 39.62
CA LEU A 746 6.98 14.54 39.94
C LEU A 746 8.09 15.46 40.47
N ASN A 747 9.11 14.91 41.11
CA ASN A 747 10.29 15.64 41.57
C ASN A 747 11.19 16.08 40.40
N SER A 748 10.64 16.81 39.43
CA SER A 748 11.40 17.48 38.36
C SER A 748 11.04 18.97 38.36
N LYS A 749 12.07 19.81 38.19
CA LYS A 749 11.96 21.28 38.27
C LYS A 749 11.89 21.97 36.89
N HIS A 750 11.90 21.22 35.79
CA HIS A 750 12.09 21.73 34.43
C HIS A 750 11.19 21.01 33.42
N GLY A 751 10.76 21.73 32.38
CA GLY A 751 9.95 21.20 31.27
C GLY A 751 10.67 21.21 29.95
N ALA A 752 10.14 20.52 28.94
CA ALA A 752 10.50 20.67 27.53
C ALA A 752 9.33 21.30 26.73
N SER A 753 9.64 21.78 25.53
CA SER A 753 8.68 22.35 24.58
C SER A 753 8.21 21.31 23.56
N SER A 754 7.22 21.62 22.71
CA SER A 754 6.86 20.76 21.59
C SER A 754 7.80 20.96 20.40
N SER A 755 8.11 19.86 19.68
CA SER A 755 8.89 19.85 18.44
C SER A 755 8.05 19.25 17.30
N GLU A 756 8.32 19.69 16.07
CA GLU A 756 7.73 19.18 14.83
C GLU A 756 8.78 18.32 14.09
N ASP A 757 8.38 17.12 13.61
CA ASP A 757 9.18 16.12 12.87
C ASP A 757 8.25 15.39 11.87
N HIS A 758 8.63 15.17 10.60
CA HIS A 758 7.71 14.66 9.54
C HIS A 758 8.32 13.71 8.47
N GLY A 759 9.64 13.54 8.41
CA GLY A 759 10.41 12.78 7.42
C GLY A 759 10.89 11.43 7.97
N THR A 760 9.94 10.60 8.40
CA THR A 760 10.19 9.29 9.01
C THR A 760 9.64 8.17 8.12
N SER A 761 10.20 6.96 8.21
CA SER A 761 9.59 5.72 7.73
C SER A 761 9.65 4.62 8.79
N HIS A 762 8.71 3.67 8.73
CA HIS A 762 8.66 2.52 9.63
C HIS A 762 8.49 1.22 8.86
N MET A 763 9.05 0.15 9.43
CA MET A 763 8.95 -1.20 8.90
C MET A 763 8.73 -2.21 10.03
N THR A 764 7.90 -3.21 9.74
CA THR A 764 7.77 -4.42 10.56
C THR A 764 8.02 -5.64 9.69
N ILE A 765 8.97 -6.48 10.11
CA ILE A 765 9.41 -7.66 9.37
C ILE A 765 9.43 -8.87 10.31
N ILE A 766 8.86 -9.98 9.84
CA ILE A 766 8.92 -11.28 10.50
C ILE A 766 9.59 -12.26 9.54
N ASP A 767 10.65 -12.93 9.98
CA ASP A 767 11.34 -13.96 9.19
C ASP A 767 10.72 -15.36 9.35
N SER A 768 11.23 -16.33 8.61
CA SER A 768 10.75 -17.72 8.62
C SER A 768 10.91 -18.43 9.96
N GLN A 769 11.81 -17.95 10.82
CA GLN A 769 12.06 -18.49 12.15
C GLN A 769 11.18 -17.84 13.22
N GLY A 770 10.37 -16.83 12.84
CA GLY A 770 9.51 -16.09 13.75
C GLY A 770 10.23 -15.00 14.53
N ASN A 771 11.46 -14.63 14.15
CA ASN A 771 12.09 -13.43 14.69
C ASN A 771 11.41 -12.21 14.08
N ILE A 772 11.24 -11.17 14.89
CA ILE A 772 10.58 -9.93 14.46
C ILE A 772 11.51 -8.72 14.61
N VAL A 773 11.48 -7.84 13.62
CA VAL A 773 12.04 -6.48 13.69
C VAL A 773 10.90 -5.49 13.55
N ALA A 774 10.82 -4.54 14.48
CA ALA A 774 10.08 -3.29 14.31
C ALA A 774 11.10 -2.14 14.35
N MET A 775 11.34 -1.51 13.20
CA MET A 775 12.36 -0.46 13.05
C MET A 775 11.74 0.81 12.52
N THR A 776 12.03 1.94 13.17
CA THR A 776 11.67 3.27 12.68
C THR A 776 12.95 4.02 12.39
N THR A 777 13.04 4.61 11.20
CA THR A 777 14.20 5.39 10.75
C THR A 777 13.76 6.69 10.08
N THR A 778 14.61 7.72 10.11
CA THR A 778 14.21 9.08 9.77
C THR A 778 15.41 9.94 9.36
N VAL A 779 15.12 11.04 8.67
CA VAL A 779 16.04 12.18 8.49
C VAL A 779 15.59 13.42 9.28
N ASN A 780 14.65 13.23 10.20
CA ASN A 780 13.79 14.24 10.83
C ASN A 780 12.80 14.82 9.84
N MET A 781 12.84 16.08 9.40
CA MET A 781 11.78 16.62 8.54
C MET A 781 11.90 16.12 7.09
N ILE A 782 10.80 16.17 6.33
CA ILE A 782 10.76 15.80 4.90
C ILE A 782 11.94 16.46 4.16
N MET A 783 12.77 15.77 3.38
CA MET A 783 14.00 16.29 2.73
C MET A 783 15.14 16.72 3.69
N GLY A 784 15.17 16.26 4.94
CA GLY A 784 16.29 16.45 5.88
C GLY A 784 16.70 17.91 6.05
N SER A 785 17.99 18.24 6.01
CA SER A 785 18.44 19.63 6.09
C SER A 785 18.31 20.42 4.78
N ARG A 786 17.89 19.75 3.69
CA ARG A 786 17.92 20.23 2.30
C ARG A 786 19.34 20.51 1.78
N VAL A 787 20.37 20.04 2.47
CA VAL A 787 21.77 20.07 2.02
C VAL A 787 22.18 18.66 1.62
N THR A 788 22.76 18.51 0.43
CA THR A 788 23.26 17.23 -0.08
C THR A 788 24.78 17.18 0.06
N VAL A 789 25.34 16.03 0.44
CA VAL A 789 26.80 15.85 0.44
C VAL A 789 27.30 15.85 -1.00
N PRO A 790 28.15 16.81 -1.43
CA PRO A 790 28.58 16.92 -2.82
C PRO A 790 29.25 15.64 -3.33
N GLY A 791 28.83 15.14 -4.48
CA GLY A 791 29.37 13.92 -5.11
C GLY A 791 29.01 12.61 -4.41
N ARG A 792 28.09 12.62 -3.43
CA ARG A 792 27.67 11.43 -2.68
C ARG A 792 26.19 11.10 -2.76
N GLY A 793 25.37 12.01 -3.30
CA GLY A 793 23.98 11.70 -3.64
C GLY A 793 23.01 11.51 -2.47
N TYR A 794 23.35 11.89 -1.23
CA TYR A 794 22.43 11.81 -0.08
C TYR A 794 22.33 13.13 0.69
N LEU A 795 21.15 13.37 1.26
CA LEU A 795 20.84 14.53 2.10
C LEU A 795 21.41 14.35 3.51
N LEU A 796 21.87 15.44 4.14
CA LEU A 796 22.12 15.46 5.59
C LEU A 796 20.79 15.37 6.35
N ASN A 797 20.79 14.73 7.53
CA ASN A 797 19.67 14.82 8.47
C ASN A 797 19.53 16.25 9.01
N ASN A 798 18.36 16.57 9.57
CA ASN A 798 18.16 17.80 10.34
C ASN A 798 17.67 17.51 11.77
N GLU A 799 18.18 16.45 12.37
CA GLU A 799 17.64 15.88 13.61
C GLU A 799 17.76 16.81 14.82
N MET A 800 18.71 17.74 14.81
CA MET A 800 18.90 18.68 15.92
C MET A 800 17.69 19.61 16.10
N CYS A 801 16.80 19.69 15.12
CA CYS A 801 15.54 20.38 15.26
C CYS A 801 14.55 19.76 16.25
N ASP A 802 14.71 18.51 16.65
CA ASP A 802 13.86 17.92 17.68
C ASP A 802 14.18 18.43 19.09
N PHE A 803 15.31 19.11 19.28
CA PHE A 803 15.53 19.89 20.50
C PHE A 803 14.55 21.06 20.58
N ASP A 804 14.31 21.50 21.80
CA ASP A 804 13.51 22.67 22.08
C ASP A 804 14.05 23.88 21.32
N ALA A 805 13.17 24.55 20.57
CA ALA A 805 13.56 25.70 19.74
C ALA A 805 14.23 26.79 20.59
N LEU A 806 13.76 26.93 21.82
CA LEU A 806 14.44 27.64 22.89
C LEU A 806 14.74 26.63 24.01
N GLY A 807 16.00 26.23 24.18
CA GLY A 807 16.42 25.30 25.23
C GLY A 807 16.44 25.90 26.64
N ILE A 808 15.79 27.04 26.83
CA ILE A 808 15.65 27.71 28.13
C ILE A 808 14.17 28.08 28.36
N ASP A 809 13.72 27.96 29.59
CA ASP A 809 12.36 28.35 29.99
C ASP A 809 12.26 29.86 30.29
N SER A 810 11.06 30.31 30.65
CA SER A 810 10.79 31.72 30.98
C SER A 810 11.53 32.22 32.24
N ALA A 811 12.05 31.31 33.06
CA ALA A 811 12.89 31.62 34.22
C ALA A 811 14.40 31.55 33.88
N GLY A 812 14.76 31.34 32.62
CA GLY A 812 16.15 31.24 32.15
C GLY A 812 16.83 29.92 32.49
N ARG A 813 16.08 28.90 32.93
CA ARG A 813 16.61 27.57 33.25
C ARG A 813 16.60 26.69 32.02
N MET A 814 17.57 25.79 31.92
CA MET A 814 17.65 24.85 30.80
C MET A 814 16.46 23.88 30.78
N THR A 815 15.87 23.68 29.61
CA THR A 815 14.81 22.68 29.41
C THR A 815 15.41 21.27 29.35
N VAL A 816 14.61 20.25 29.69
CA VAL A 816 15.14 18.87 29.69
C VAL A 816 15.52 18.38 28.28
N ASN A 817 14.92 18.95 27.24
CA ASN A 817 15.21 18.69 25.83
C ASN A 817 15.94 19.87 25.16
N ALA A 818 16.78 20.59 25.91
CA ALA A 818 17.72 21.55 25.36
C ALA A 818 18.87 20.86 24.62
N ALA A 819 19.38 21.48 23.56
CA ALA A 819 20.57 21.02 22.85
C ALA A 819 21.82 21.15 23.72
N GLU A 820 22.62 20.09 23.81
CA GLU A 820 23.85 20.04 24.60
C GLU A 820 24.83 19.04 23.95
N GLY A 821 26.09 19.44 23.79
CA GLY A 821 27.15 18.53 23.33
C GLY A 821 28.41 18.60 24.20
N GLY A 822 29.38 17.73 23.89
CA GLY A 822 30.72 17.80 24.44
C GLY A 822 30.81 17.36 25.90
N LYS A 823 29.83 16.58 26.36
CA LYS A 823 29.77 16.04 27.72
C LYS A 823 29.89 14.53 27.66
N ARG A 824 30.31 13.92 28.78
CA ARG A 824 30.31 12.47 28.91
C ARG A 824 28.86 11.96 29.06
N PRO A 825 28.35 11.16 28.13
CA PRO A 825 27.02 10.57 28.26
C PRO A 825 27.00 9.52 29.40
N ARG A 826 25.87 9.37 30.10
CA ARG A 826 25.74 8.41 31.22
C ARG A 826 25.57 6.94 30.82
N ARG A 827 25.42 6.64 29.52
CA ARG A 827 25.36 5.28 29.01
C ARG A 827 26.62 4.49 29.39
N THR A 828 26.46 3.18 29.55
CA THR A 828 27.59 2.26 29.54
C THR A 828 28.17 2.18 28.14
N ALA A 829 29.47 2.41 28.04
CA ALA A 829 30.26 2.22 26.84
C ALA A 829 30.00 0.86 26.18
N LEU A 830 29.90 0.82 24.85
CA LEU A 830 30.20 -0.40 24.11
C LEU A 830 31.68 -0.31 23.69
N GLY A 831 32.54 -1.12 24.32
CA GLY A 831 34.00 -1.09 24.09
C GLY A 831 34.76 -0.08 24.96
N ASP A 832 35.92 0.41 24.49
CA ASP A 832 36.79 1.38 25.20
C ASP A 832 36.32 2.83 25.04
N ASP A 833 35.12 3.04 25.58
CA ASP A 833 34.30 4.24 25.68
C ASP A 833 34.70 5.41 26.57
N GLY A 834 35.46 5.09 27.62
CA GLY A 834 35.31 5.72 28.93
C GLY A 834 35.70 7.21 29.00
N SER A 835 36.42 7.70 27.99
CA SER A 835 36.86 9.08 27.85
C SER A 835 36.22 9.83 26.67
N SER A 836 35.34 9.19 25.90
CA SER A 836 34.67 9.82 24.77
C SER A 836 33.71 10.92 25.26
N LEU A 837 33.76 12.07 24.60
CA LEU A 837 32.73 13.11 24.73
C LEU A 837 31.69 12.83 23.65
N GLY A 838 30.42 12.91 24.02
CA GLY A 838 29.29 12.68 23.12
C GLY A 838 28.33 13.86 23.11
N GLY A 839 27.37 13.77 22.21
CA GLY A 839 26.25 14.69 22.13
C GLY A 839 25.03 14.16 22.87
N LYS A 840 24.18 15.07 23.34
CA LYS A 840 22.83 14.70 23.72
C LYS A 840 22.04 14.30 22.48
N ARG A 841 21.17 13.30 22.61
CA ARG A 841 20.23 12.90 21.57
C ARG A 841 18.93 13.70 21.72
N PRO A 842 18.36 14.27 20.66
CA PRO A 842 17.10 14.98 20.77
C PRO A 842 15.94 14.00 21.01
N ARG A 843 14.97 14.41 21.83
CA ARG A 843 13.80 13.60 22.15
C ARG A 843 13.01 13.27 20.89
N SER A 844 12.82 11.99 20.62
CA SER A 844 12.07 11.50 19.46
C SER A 844 10.64 11.07 19.83
N SER A 845 9.76 11.04 18.83
CA SER A 845 8.40 10.47 18.92
C SER A 845 8.28 9.08 18.29
N MET A 846 9.35 8.54 17.70
CA MET A 846 9.37 7.19 17.14
C MET A 846 8.93 6.16 18.18
N SER A 847 8.04 5.26 17.78
CA SER A 847 7.36 4.33 18.67
C SER A 847 7.22 2.93 18.06
N PRO A 848 8.30 2.25 17.63
CA PRO A 848 8.18 0.82 17.34
C PRO A 848 7.74 0.10 18.62
N THR A 849 6.81 -0.84 18.46
CA THR A 849 6.17 -1.55 19.55
C THR A 849 6.03 -3.03 19.20
N LEU A 850 6.33 -3.89 20.17
CA LEU A 850 6.08 -5.32 20.10
C LEU A 850 5.07 -5.72 21.18
N VAL A 851 4.14 -6.60 20.84
CA VAL A 851 3.10 -7.08 21.75
C VAL A 851 3.06 -8.60 21.76
N VAL A 852 3.09 -9.16 22.97
CA VAL A 852 2.96 -10.61 23.21
C VAL A 852 1.81 -10.83 24.19
N PRO A 853 0.81 -11.66 23.88
CA PRO A 853 -0.21 -12.04 24.85
C PRO A 853 0.44 -12.77 26.03
N LYS A 854 0.04 -12.40 27.25
CA LYS A 854 0.60 -13.01 28.48
C LYS A 854 0.20 -14.47 28.62
N GLU A 855 -0.99 -14.82 28.17
CA GLU A 855 -1.51 -16.18 28.17
C GLU A 855 -1.65 -16.70 26.72
N PRO A 856 -0.89 -17.74 26.32
CA PRO A 856 -1.01 -18.34 25.00
C PRO A 856 -2.44 -18.84 24.73
N GLY A 857 -2.96 -18.56 23.54
CA GLY A 857 -4.28 -19.03 23.10
C GLY A 857 -5.48 -18.23 23.59
N LYS A 858 -5.30 -17.23 24.48
CA LYS A 858 -6.36 -16.28 24.86
C LYS A 858 -6.53 -15.11 23.89
N ALA A 859 -5.55 -14.87 23.03
CA ALA A 859 -5.56 -13.83 22.01
C ALA A 859 -5.52 -14.44 20.60
N ALA A 860 -5.96 -13.65 19.62
CA ALA A 860 -6.00 -14.05 18.21
C ALA A 860 -4.61 -14.26 17.58
N PHE A 861 -3.56 -13.63 18.14
CA PHE A 861 -2.19 -13.70 17.66
C PHE A 861 -1.23 -14.15 18.76
N SER A 862 0.01 -14.48 18.40
CA SER A 862 1.08 -14.87 19.33
C SER A 862 2.15 -13.79 19.49
N LEU A 863 2.38 -12.98 18.45
CA LEU A 863 3.32 -11.86 18.45
C LEU A 863 2.84 -10.82 17.43
N LEU A 864 2.84 -9.54 17.80
CA LEU A 864 2.51 -8.42 16.93
C LEU A 864 3.66 -7.40 16.99
N GLY A 865 4.11 -6.92 15.85
CA GLY A 865 4.97 -5.74 15.72
C GLY A 865 4.25 -4.66 14.93
N LEU A 866 4.46 -3.42 15.32
CA LEU A 866 3.94 -2.25 14.62
C LEU A 866 4.69 -0.98 14.99
N GLY A 867 4.47 0.04 14.18
CA GLY A 867 4.98 1.38 14.36
C GLY A 867 4.53 2.25 13.19
N ALA A 868 4.97 3.50 13.16
CA ALA A 868 4.55 4.44 12.13
C ALA A 868 5.54 5.59 11.96
N PRO A 869 5.49 6.32 10.82
CA PRO A 869 6.04 7.66 10.67
C PRO A 869 5.05 8.75 11.09
N GLY A 870 5.48 10.02 11.08
CA GLY A 870 4.62 11.19 11.33
C GLY A 870 4.92 12.00 12.60
N GLY A 871 6.18 12.06 13.04
CA GLY A 871 6.60 12.82 14.22
C GLY A 871 5.75 12.58 15.47
N SER A 872 5.25 13.66 16.07
CA SER A 872 4.43 13.54 17.28
C SER A 872 3.09 12.80 17.07
N ASP A 873 2.61 12.63 15.84
CA ASP A 873 1.42 11.79 15.55
C ASP A 873 1.69 10.29 15.71
N ILE A 874 2.96 9.87 15.69
CA ILE A 874 3.36 8.45 15.79
C ILE A 874 2.76 7.81 17.04
N ILE A 875 2.91 8.48 18.19
CA ILE A 875 2.51 7.96 19.50
C ILE A 875 1.02 7.61 19.51
N GLY A 876 0.17 8.56 19.10
CA GLY A 876 -1.28 8.39 19.07
C GLY A 876 -1.73 7.42 17.97
N GLY A 877 -1.10 7.43 16.79
CA GLY A 877 -1.47 6.53 15.70
C GLY A 877 -1.19 5.06 16.00
N VAL A 878 -0.04 4.75 16.59
CA VAL A 878 0.27 3.40 17.08
C VAL A 878 -0.67 3.00 18.21
N ALA A 879 -0.93 3.90 19.17
CA ALA A 879 -1.89 3.64 20.25
C ALA A 879 -3.33 3.39 19.72
N ASN A 880 -3.72 4.06 18.64
CA ASN A 880 -5.03 3.87 17.99
C ASN A 880 -5.17 2.44 17.43
N VAL A 881 -4.16 1.98 16.67
CA VAL A 881 -4.15 0.62 16.10
C VAL A 881 -4.07 -0.43 17.20
N LEU A 882 -3.26 -0.21 18.24
CA LEU A 882 -3.21 -1.08 19.42
C LEU A 882 -4.57 -1.17 20.10
N ARG A 883 -5.24 -0.05 20.38
CA ARG A 883 -6.57 -0.05 21.00
C ARG A 883 -7.55 -0.92 20.23
N TYR A 884 -7.61 -0.79 18.90
CA TYR A 884 -8.50 -1.61 18.07
C TYR A 884 -8.09 -3.09 18.03
N THR A 885 -6.80 -3.37 17.95
CA THR A 885 -6.28 -4.75 17.80
C THR A 885 -6.38 -5.54 19.11
N LEU A 886 -6.12 -4.91 20.26
CA LEU A 886 -6.06 -5.60 21.56
C LEU A 886 -7.45 -5.86 22.15
N THR A 887 -8.42 -4.99 21.89
CA THR A 887 -9.80 -5.09 22.42
C THR A 887 -10.74 -5.93 21.55
N ALA A 888 -10.23 -6.40 20.41
CA ALA A 888 -11.00 -7.07 19.39
C ALA A 888 -11.48 -8.48 19.86
N PRO A 889 -12.80 -8.71 20.05
CA PRO A 889 -13.30 -9.99 20.56
C PRO A 889 -13.29 -11.08 19.48
N GLY A 890 -12.64 -12.22 19.75
CA GLY A 890 -12.66 -13.39 18.86
C GLY A 890 -12.20 -13.10 17.43
N VAL A 891 -11.34 -12.09 17.24
CA VAL A 891 -11.08 -11.54 15.91
C VAL A 891 -10.31 -12.52 15.04
N ASP A 892 -10.90 -12.73 13.87
CA ASP A 892 -10.23 -13.29 12.72
C ASP A 892 -9.00 -12.44 12.40
N VAL A 893 -7.81 -12.94 12.72
CA VAL A 893 -6.51 -12.32 12.41
C VAL A 893 -6.37 -11.82 10.97
N ARG A 894 -7.23 -12.30 10.04
CA ARG A 894 -7.36 -11.78 8.68
C ARG A 894 -7.80 -10.31 8.60
N GLN A 895 -8.22 -9.67 9.70
CA GLN A 895 -8.66 -8.26 9.73
C GLN A 895 -7.64 -7.24 10.27
N LEU A 896 -6.34 -7.56 10.40
CA LEU A 896 -5.33 -6.58 10.81
C LEU A 896 -5.42 -5.26 10.02
N GLN A 897 -5.63 -5.37 8.72
CA GLN A 897 -5.76 -4.22 7.81
C GLN A 897 -6.94 -3.30 8.17
N LYS A 898 -8.04 -3.85 8.72
CA LYS A 898 -9.17 -3.07 9.20
C LYS A 898 -8.80 -2.25 10.43
N HIS A 899 -8.01 -2.81 11.35
CA HIS A 899 -7.53 -2.09 12.53
C HIS A 899 -6.51 -1.03 12.15
N THR A 900 -5.62 -1.33 11.21
CA THR A 900 -4.65 -0.37 10.65
C THR A 900 -5.36 0.80 9.97
N ASN A 901 -6.44 0.55 9.23
CA ASN A 901 -7.24 1.55 8.52
C ASN A 901 -8.28 2.25 9.40
N ALA A 902 -8.41 1.87 10.68
CA ALA A 902 -9.42 2.42 11.55
C ALA A 902 -9.17 3.93 11.77
N PRO A 903 -10.20 4.78 11.64
CA PRO A 903 -10.02 6.21 11.74
C PRO A 903 -9.32 6.67 13.04
N ARG A 904 -8.48 7.68 12.93
CA ARG A 904 -7.58 8.12 14.02
C ARG A 904 -8.04 9.40 14.69
N ALA A 905 -7.89 9.45 16.01
CA ALA A 905 -8.04 10.64 16.84
C ALA A 905 -6.78 10.85 17.68
N ILE A 906 -6.11 11.99 17.49
CA ILE A 906 -4.79 12.27 18.07
C ILE A 906 -4.86 13.48 18.99
N GLY A 907 -4.64 13.25 20.29
CA GLY A 907 -4.49 14.31 21.30
C GLY A 907 -3.02 14.57 21.59
N LYS A 908 -2.60 15.85 21.61
CA LYS A 908 -1.20 16.26 21.87
C LYS A 908 -1.05 17.29 22.99
N ASN A 909 -2.13 17.59 23.70
CA ASN A 909 -2.20 18.60 24.74
C ASN A 909 -1.87 20.04 24.27
N GLU A 910 -2.25 20.39 23.05
CA GLU A 910 -2.00 21.73 22.50
C GLU A 910 -3.30 22.50 22.28
N LEU A 911 -3.38 23.73 22.80
CA LEU A 911 -4.55 24.60 22.68
C LEU A 911 -5.06 24.75 21.24
N LYS A 912 -4.13 24.90 20.28
CA LYS A 912 -4.46 25.09 18.86
C LYS A 912 -5.16 23.88 18.21
N MET A 913 -5.06 22.70 18.83
CA MET A 913 -5.64 21.44 18.32
C MET A 913 -6.98 21.09 18.96
N GLY A 914 -7.40 21.84 19.99
CA GLY A 914 -8.50 21.41 20.86
C GLY A 914 -8.14 20.11 21.58
N ASN A 915 -9.14 19.28 21.88
CA ASN A 915 -8.93 18.00 22.55
C ASN A 915 -8.23 16.97 21.64
N ALA A 916 -8.48 17.01 20.34
CA ALA A 916 -7.80 16.16 19.38
C ALA A 916 -7.96 16.66 17.94
N VAL A 917 -6.99 16.29 17.09
CA VAL A 917 -7.15 16.28 15.64
C VAL A 917 -7.68 14.91 15.23
N VAL A 918 -8.78 14.87 14.48
CA VAL A 918 -9.43 13.61 14.06
C VAL A 918 -9.49 13.48 12.54
N GLU A 919 -9.35 12.26 12.01
CA GLU A 919 -9.49 11.97 10.58
C GLU A 919 -10.88 12.37 10.06
N LEU A 920 -10.96 12.72 8.77
CA LEU A 920 -12.20 13.15 8.11
C LEU A 920 -13.37 12.19 8.40
N ALA A 921 -13.11 10.88 8.31
CA ALA A 921 -14.12 9.86 8.56
C ALA A 921 -14.73 9.93 9.98
N LEU A 922 -13.97 10.30 11.01
CA LEU A 922 -14.52 10.54 12.36
C LEU A 922 -15.22 11.89 12.46
N TYR A 923 -14.70 12.89 11.76
CA TYR A 923 -15.29 14.23 11.76
C TYR A 923 -16.66 14.26 11.05
N GLU A 924 -16.85 13.42 10.04
CA GLU A 924 -18.11 13.32 9.28
C GLU A 924 -19.14 12.38 9.93
N ASP A 925 -18.74 11.54 10.89
CA ASP A 925 -19.65 10.77 11.73
C ASP A 925 -20.39 11.70 12.70
N LYS A 926 -21.53 12.23 12.24
CA LYS A 926 -22.35 13.19 12.98
C LYS A 926 -22.84 12.67 14.33
N GLU A 927 -23.08 11.36 14.46
CA GLU A 927 -23.55 10.77 15.71
C GLU A 927 -22.43 10.75 16.75
N THR A 928 -21.25 10.22 16.36
CA THR A 928 -20.07 10.22 17.23
C THR A 928 -19.63 11.64 17.57
N LEU A 929 -19.61 12.55 16.59
CA LEU A 929 -19.22 13.95 16.80
C LEU A 929 -20.19 14.66 17.74
N ALA A 930 -21.50 14.54 17.54
CA ALA A 930 -22.50 15.16 18.41
C ALA A 930 -22.43 14.62 19.84
N ALA A 931 -22.22 13.31 20.00
CA ALA A 931 -22.03 12.70 21.32
C ALA A 931 -20.79 13.27 22.02
N LEU A 932 -19.65 13.34 21.33
CA LEU A 932 -18.41 13.94 21.86
C LEU A 932 -18.59 15.42 22.21
N GLN A 933 -19.21 16.21 21.35
CA GLN A 933 -19.48 17.63 21.61
C GLN A 933 -20.42 17.83 22.80
N SER A 934 -21.39 16.93 23.00
CA SER A 934 -22.29 16.99 24.17
C SER A 934 -21.55 16.81 25.50
N TRP A 935 -20.40 16.12 25.49
CA TRP A 935 -19.49 16.00 26.64
C TRP A 935 -18.44 17.11 26.71
N GLY A 936 -18.42 18.04 25.75
CA GLY A 936 -17.53 19.19 25.72
C GLY A 936 -16.22 18.99 24.96
N TYR A 937 -16.07 17.91 24.17
CA TYR A 937 -14.89 17.75 23.33
C TYR A 937 -14.89 18.76 22.18
N ASN A 938 -13.81 19.53 22.07
CA ASN A 938 -13.54 20.37 20.90
C ASN A 938 -12.60 19.63 19.95
N LEU A 939 -13.12 19.16 18.82
CA LEU A 939 -12.36 18.39 17.84
C LEU A 939 -12.04 19.25 16.62
N THR A 940 -10.81 19.12 16.13
CA THR A 940 -10.39 19.75 14.89
C THR A 940 -10.21 18.70 13.80
N HIS A 941 -10.48 19.09 12.57
CA HIS A 941 -10.18 18.32 11.37
C HIS A 941 -9.40 19.21 10.41
N THR A 942 -8.51 18.63 9.62
CA THR A 942 -7.71 19.38 8.64
C THR A 942 -8.16 19.01 7.22
N PRO A 943 -9.10 19.78 6.59
CA PRO A 943 -9.67 19.45 5.28
C PRO A 943 -8.74 19.73 4.09
N TYR A 944 -7.73 20.58 4.30
CA TYR A 944 -6.65 20.82 3.37
C TYR A 944 -5.41 21.00 4.23
N ALA A 945 -4.42 20.16 4.01
CA ALA A 945 -3.14 20.34 4.64
C ALA A 945 -2.59 21.73 4.20
N PRO A 946 -2.44 22.72 5.11
CA PRO A 946 -1.87 24.02 4.75
C PRO A 946 -0.44 23.84 4.22
N PRO A 947 0.19 24.82 3.53
CA PRO A 947 1.44 24.67 2.76
C PRO A 947 2.69 24.12 3.51
N TYR A 948 2.57 23.83 4.80
CA TYR A 948 3.56 23.14 5.62
C TYR A 948 3.34 21.61 5.70
N TYR A 949 2.28 21.11 5.08
CA TYR A 949 1.80 19.75 5.22
C TYR A 949 1.32 19.29 3.84
N VAL A 950 2.06 18.39 3.20
CA VAL A 950 1.62 17.74 1.97
C VAL A 950 1.25 16.31 2.32
N GLY A 951 -0.04 15.98 2.21
CA GLY A 951 -0.54 14.65 1.86
C GLY A 951 -0.28 13.44 2.79
N GLU A 952 0.21 13.59 4.01
CA GLU A 952 0.60 12.44 4.88
C GLU A 952 0.35 12.62 6.40
N THR A 953 -0.63 13.42 6.80
CA THR A 953 -0.78 13.90 8.20
C THR A 953 -1.46 12.93 9.18
N TYR A 954 -1.54 11.64 8.88
CA TYR A 954 -1.85 10.62 9.89
C TYR A 954 -0.75 9.59 9.95
N SER A 955 -0.37 9.24 11.18
CA SER A 955 0.60 8.21 11.47
C SER A 955 0.25 6.91 10.74
N ARG A 956 1.02 6.62 9.68
CA ARG A 956 0.77 5.52 8.73
C ARG A 956 1.34 4.24 9.29
N VAL A 957 0.51 3.48 9.99
CA VAL A 957 0.98 2.30 10.71
C VAL A 957 1.31 1.18 9.72
N GLN A 958 2.54 0.65 9.82
CA GLN A 958 2.88 -0.67 9.29
C GLN A 958 2.85 -1.67 10.44
N SER A 959 2.25 -2.82 10.20
CA SER A 959 2.12 -3.86 11.21
C SER A 959 2.27 -5.25 10.60
N ALA A 960 2.82 -6.16 11.39
CA ALA A 960 2.83 -7.58 11.08
C ALA A 960 2.64 -8.38 12.36
N MET A 961 1.91 -9.48 12.27
CA MET A 961 1.71 -10.41 13.37
C MET A 961 1.88 -11.86 12.94
N MET A 962 2.20 -12.69 13.93
CA MET A 962 2.32 -14.13 13.81
C MET A 962 1.24 -14.80 14.68
N TRP A 963 0.62 -15.85 14.17
CA TRP A 963 -0.32 -16.70 14.92
C TRP A 963 -0.14 -18.18 14.58
N ARG A 964 -0.58 -19.06 15.49
CA ARG A 964 -0.56 -20.52 15.28
C ARG A 964 -1.85 -20.94 14.58
N ALA A 965 -1.73 -21.58 13.41
CA ALA A 965 -2.87 -22.23 12.76
C ALA A 965 -3.33 -23.47 13.55
N ASP A 966 -4.49 -24.03 13.21
CA ASP A 966 -5.13 -25.21 13.86
C ASP A 966 -4.26 -26.50 13.89
N SER A 967 -3.06 -26.47 13.29
CA SER A 967 -2.04 -27.50 13.39
C SER A 967 -0.85 -27.02 14.23
N PRO A 968 -0.40 -27.76 15.27
CA PRO A 968 0.65 -27.34 16.20
C PRO A 968 2.00 -26.97 15.58
N SER A 969 2.25 -27.33 14.31
CA SER A 969 3.54 -27.24 13.65
C SER A 969 3.65 -26.14 12.58
N ARG A 970 2.63 -25.29 12.37
CA ARG A 970 2.65 -24.31 11.28
C ARG A 970 2.29 -22.89 11.73
N TRP A 971 3.28 -21.99 11.65
CA TRP A 971 3.08 -20.55 11.78
C TRP A 971 2.40 -19.98 10.54
N MET A 972 1.57 -18.97 10.77
CA MET A 972 0.99 -18.12 9.74
C MET A 972 1.34 -16.68 10.11
N PHE A 973 1.72 -15.91 9.10
CA PHE A 973 2.06 -14.50 9.26
C PHE A 973 1.02 -13.65 8.55
N VAL A 974 0.65 -12.52 9.16
CA VAL A 974 -0.29 -11.56 8.60
C VAL A 974 0.34 -10.18 8.65
N GLY A 975 0.29 -9.45 7.55
CA GLY A 975 0.77 -8.08 7.46
C GLY A 975 -0.34 -7.12 7.04
N ALA A 976 -0.18 -5.88 7.45
CA ALA A 976 -0.98 -4.75 7.01
C ALA A 976 -0.12 -3.49 6.90
N ALA A 977 -0.42 -2.64 5.95
CA ALA A 977 0.14 -1.29 5.81
C ALA A 977 -1.02 -0.31 5.58
N ASP A 978 -0.89 0.92 6.05
CA ASP A 978 -1.93 1.94 5.88
C ASP A 978 -2.43 2.03 4.42
N LYS A 979 -3.74 2.12 4.20
CA LYS A 979 -4.35 2.16 2.85
C LYS A 979 -3.77 3.24 1.91
N GLN A 980 -3.13 4.28 2.44
CA GLN A 980 -2.50 5.35 1.65
C GLN A 980 -1.07 5.00 1.17
N ARG A 981 -0.45 3.93 1.68
CA ARG A 981 0.84 3.37 1.21
C ARG A 981 0.75 1.83 1.22
N LEU A 982 0.65 1.21 0.05
CA LEU A 982 0.35 -0.23 -0.07
C LEU A 982 1.52 -1.13 -0.51
N PRO A 983 2.53 -1.36 0.34
CA PRO A 983 3.48 -2.44 0.09
C PRO A 983 3.58 -3.36 1.30
N THR A 984 2.60 -4.23 1.46
CA THR A 984 2.75 -5.43 2.29
C THR A 984 2.91 -6.63 1.37
N CYS A 985 3.92 -7.47 1.60
CA CYS A 985 4.13 -8.67 0.81
C CYS A 985 4.46 -9.88 1.69
N THR A 986 4.08 -11.06 1.17
CA THR A 986 4.48 -12.35 1.73
C THR A 986 5.82 -12.78 1.17
N VAL A 987 6.59 -13.50 1.96
CA VAL A 987 7.84 -14.13 1.52
C VAL A 987 7.53 -15.53 0.94
N GLN A 988 8.12 -15.90 -0.20
CA GLN A 988 8.07 -17.28 -0.68
C GLN A 988 8.96 -18.20 0.19
N ALA A 989 8.91 -19.51 -0.04
CA ALA A 989 9.78 -20.42 0.71
C ALA A 989 11.26 -20.07 0.46
N PRO A 990 12.14 -20.07 1.49
CA PRO A 990 13.56 -19.81 1.29
C PRO A 990 14.11 -20.79 0.26
N GLN A 991 14.87 -20.30 -0.72
CA GLN A 991 15.57 -21.19 -1.65
C GLN A 991 16.65 -21.91 -0.85
N SER A 992 16.48 -23.20 -0.59
CA SER A 992 17.45 -24.00 0.14
C SER A 992 18.79 -23.95 -0.58
N SER A 993 19.81 -23.37 0.06
CA SER A 993 21.21 -23.53 -0.31
C SER A 993 21.65 -24.96 -0.02
N GLY A 994 21.37 -25.86 -0.95
CA GLY A 994 21.69 -27.28 -0.79
C GLY A 994 21.53 -28.04 -2.10
N ASP A 995 22.69 -28.31 -2.70
CA ASP A 995 22.96 -29.24 -3.79
C ASP A 995 22.36 -28.95 -5.17
N SER A 996 23.29 -28.61 -6.06
CA SER A 996 23.21 -28.86 -7.49
C SER A 996 22.60 -30.23 -7.79
N VAL A 997 21.37 -30.22 -8.31
CA VAL A 997 20.95 -31.24 -9.29
C VAL A 997 20.34 -30.49 -10.47
N PHE A 998 21.16 -30.40 -11.50
CA PHE A 998 20.75 -30.17 -12.86
C PHE A 998 19.69 -31.21 -13.29
N LEU A 999 18.64 -30.70 -13.95
CA LEU A 999 17.78 -31.33 -14.97
C LEU A 999 16.60 -32.21 -14.52
N PRO A 1000 15.53 -32.32 -15.33
CA PRO A 1000 15.12 -31.55 -16.53
C PRO A 1000 13.87 -30.68 -16.35
#